data_AF-A0A4S4EWX1-F1
#
_entry.id   AF-A0A4S4EWX1-F1
#
_cell.length_a   1.000
_cell.length_b   1.000
_cell.length_c   1.000
_cell.angle_alpha   90.00
_cell.angle_beta   90.00
_cell.angle_gamma   90.00
#
_symmetry.space_group_name_H-M   'P 1'
#
loop_
_entity.id
_entity.type
_entity.pdbx_description
1 polymer ?
#
loop_
_entity_poly.entity_id
_entity_poly.type
_entity_poly.pdbx_seq_one_letter_code
_entity_poly.pdbx_strand_id
1 'polypeptide(L)'
;MKSVGESMALGRTFQESFQKAVRSLECGYSGWGCAQVKELDWDWDQLKYSLRVPNPDRVHAIYAAMKRGMKVDDIHELSFIDKWFLTQLKELVDVEQYLMAQSLSHLTKDDFYEVKRRGFSDKQIAFATKSTEKEVRLRRLSVGVTPAYKRVDTCAAEFEANTPYMYSSYDFECESTPTQKKKVLILGGGPNRIGQGIEFDYCCCHTSFALQDAGYETIMMNSNPETVSTDYDTSDRLYFEPLTLEDVCNIIDLERPDGIIVQFGGQTPLKLALSIQHYLEEYKPVCASGTGYVRIWGTSPDSIDAAEDRERFNAILQELEIEQPKGGIAKSDADALAIAMEIGYPVVVRPSYVLGGRAMEIVYSDKKLVTYLENAVEVDPDCPVLIDKYLSDAIEIDVDVLADSHGNVVIGGIMEHIEQAGVHSGDSACSIPTKTVSSTCLDTIRSWTVKLAKRLNVCGLMNCQYAITAFGQVFLLEANPRASRTVPFVSKAIGHPLAKYASLVMSGKTLNDLGFTREVIPRHVSVKEVVLPFEKFQGCDVFLGPEMRSTGEVMGIAFEFSIAFAMAYIATGQKLPISGTVFLSLNDMTKPHLATIARAFLGLGFRIVSTSGTAHVLQLEGISVERVLKIHEGRPHAGDKIANGQIQLMVITSSGDQLDEIDGRNLRRMALAYKVPIITTVAGALATADAIKSLKSSTLKMVALQDFFDIVKETKSIKNFQSTTSSF
;
A
#
# COMPACT_ATOMS: atom_id res chain seq x y z
N MET A 1 17.89 11.46 -1.30
CA MET A 1 17.48 10.05 -1.42
C MET A 1 16.21 9.98 -2.25
N LYS A 2 16.05 8.90 -3.04
CA LYS A 2 14.87 8.63 -3.89
C LYS A 2 14.29 7.23 -3.66
N SER A 3 14.90 6.42 -2.78
CA SER A 3 14.32 5.16 -2.31
C SER A 3 13.07 5.44 -1.47
N VAL A 4 12.12 4.51 -1.51
CA VAL A 4 10.84 4.57 -0.76
C VAL A 4 10.80 3.59 0.42
N GLY A 5 11.86 2.79 0.58
CA GLY A 5 12.07 1.84 1.65
C GLY A 5 13.33 1.03 1.38
N GLU A 6 13.62 0.07 2.24
CA GLU A 6 14.77 -0.81 2.16
C GLU A 6 14.46 -2.19 2.75
N SER A 7 15.26 -3.17 2.36
CA SER A 7 15.25 -4.51 2.96
C SER A 7 16.64 -4.85 3.46
N MET A 8 16.70 -5.61 4.55
CA MET A 8 17.93 -6.12 5.13
C MET A 8 17.92 -7.64 5.09
N ALA A 9 19.11 -8.24 4.99
CA ALA A 9 19.25 -9.68 5.18
C ALA A 9 20.56 -10.03 5.86
N LEU A 10 20.50 -11.03 6.71
CA LEU A 10 21.64 -11.58 7.43
C LEU A 10 22.08 -12.89 6.77
N GLY A 11 23.40 -13.07 6.63
CA GLY A 11 24.01 -14.29 6.13
C GLY A 11 25.41 -14.43 6.73
N ARG A 12 25.92 -15.66 6.80
CA ARG A 12 27.27 -15.95 7.33
C ARG A 12 28.37 -15.57 6.33
N THR A 13 28.00 -15.35 5.07
CA THR A 13 28.86 -14.86 4.00
C THR A 13 28.22 -13.67 3.30
N PHE A 14 29.03 -12.86 2.61
CA PHE A 14 28.52 -11.76 1.79
C PHE A 14 27.56 -12.27 0.71
N GLN A 15 27.92 -13.34 0.00
CA GLN A 15 27.10 -13.94 -1.06
C GLN A 15 25.72 -14.35 -0.54
N GLU A 16 25.67 -15.02 0.62
CA GLU A 16 24.41 -15.42 1.25
C GLU A 16 23.54 -14.22 1.64
N SER A 17 24.12 -13.25 2.36
CA SER A 17 23.43 -12.02 2.76
C SER A 17 22.92 -11.24 1.53
N PHE A 18 23.75 -11.12 0.49
CA PHE A 18 23.40 -10.41 -0.74
C PHE A 18 22.26 -11.09 -1.52
N GLN A 19 22.34 -12.41 -1.75
CA GLN A 19 21.27 -13.14 -2.43
C GLN A 19 19.95 -13.07 -1.66
N LYS A 20 20.00 -13.17 -0.32
CA LYS A 20 18.84 -13.00 0.56
C LYS A 20 18.26 -11.60 0.46
N ALA A 21 19.11 -10.57 0.49
CA ALA A 21 18.67 -9.18 0.37
C ALA A 21 17.96 -8.95 -0.98
N VAL A 22 18.54 -9.41 -2.10
CA VAL A 22 17.95 -9.23 -3.44
C VAL A 22 16.58 -9.88 -3.56
N ARG A 23 16.39 -11.09 -3.02
CA ARG A 23 15.07 -11.74 -3.02
C ARG A 23 14.09 -11.18 -2.00
N SER A 24 14.57 -10.43 -1.01
CA SER A 24 13.74 -9.71 -0.03
C SER A 24 13.28 -8.34 -0.53
N LEU A 25 13.76 -7.86 -1.69
CA LEU A 25 13.37 -6.57 -2.25
C LEU A 25 11.93 -6.51 -2.75
N GLU A 26 11.27 -7.68 -2.88
CA GLU A 26 9.90 -7.78 -3.35
C GLU A 26 9.66 -7.15 -4.75
N CYS A 27 10.71 -7.13 -5.57
CA CYS A 27 10.70 -6.67 -6.96
C CYS A 27 10.59 -7.82 -7.98
N GLY A 28 10.23 -9.03 -7.53
CA GLY A 28 10.08 -10.22 -8.38
C GLY A 28 11.36 -11.05 -8.57
N TYR A 29 12.49 -10.60 -8.05
CA TYR A 29 13.74 -11.36 -8.11
C TYR A 29 13.76 -12.50 -7.10
N SER A 30 14.17 -13.70 -7.53
CA SER A 30 14.38 -14.85 -6.64
C SER A 30 15.78 -14.90 -6.03
N GLY A 31 16.55 -13.83 -6.25
CA GLY A 31 17.98 -13.67 -6.00
C GLY A 31 18.62 -12.98 -7.20
N TRP A 32 19.93 -12.76 -7.14
CA TRP A 32 20.76 -12.24 -8.20
C TRP A 32 21.34 -13.36 -9.06
N GLY A 33 21.09 -13.31 -10.38
CA GLY A 33 21.42 -14.38 -11.32
C GLY A 33 20.35 -15.47 -11.40
N CYS A 34 20.52 -16.42 -12.32
CA CYS A 34 19.55 -17.49 -12.62
C CYS A 34 18.13 -16.97 -12.91
N ALA A 35 18.03 -15.87 -13.65
CA ALA A 35 16.77 -15.29 -14.08
C ALA A 35 16.96 -14.55 -15.41
N GLN A 36 15.85 -14.36 -16.14
CA GLN A 36 15.81 -13.41 -17.25
C GLN A 36 15.69 -12.00 -16.66
N VAL A 37 16.58 -11.10 -17.09
CA VAL A 37 16.56 -9.69 -16.69
C VAL A 37 16.70 -8.84 -17.94
N LYS A 38 16.00 -7.70 -18.01
CA LYS A 38 15.96 -6.82 -19.18
C LYS A 38 17.35 -6.32 -19.61
N GLU A 39 18.28 -6.21 -18.67
CA GLU A 39 19.65 -5.76 -18.92
C GLU A 39 20.45 -6.72 -19.80
N LEU A 40 20.02 -8.00 -19.90
CA LEU A 40 20.63 -8.97 -20.80
C LEU A 40 20.41 -8.63 -22.27
N ASP A 41 19.42 -7.79 -22.60
CA ASP A 41 19.10 -7.36 -23.97
C ASP A 41 19.70 -5.99 -24.33
N TRP A 42 20.25 -5.26 -23.35
CA TRP A 42 20.82 -3.93 -23.57
C TRP A 42 22.08 -3.99 -24.44
N ASP A 43 22.39 -2.96 -25.23
CA ASP A 43 23.67 -2.89 -25.93
C ASP A 43 24.84 -2.53 -24.98
N TRP A 44 26.08 -2.53 -25.50
CA TRP A 44 27.26 -2.23 -24.69
C TRP A 44 27.29 -0.79 -24.16
N ASP A 45 26.71 0.17 -24.88
CA ASP A 45 26.71 1.58 -24.48
C ASP A 45 25.70 1.82 -23.37
N GLN A 46 24.51 1.21 -23.46
CA GLN A 46 23.50 1.16 -22.41
C GLN A 46 24.07 0.53 -21.12
N LEU A 47 24.74 -0.63 -21.23
CA LEU A 47 25.39 -1.29 -20.08
C LEU A 47 26.47 -0.40 -19.45
N LYS A 48 27.40 0.14 -20.25
CA LYS A 48 28.46 1.03 -19.74
C LYS A 48 27.89 2.29 -19.10
N TYR A 49 26.83 2.86 -19.68
CA TYR A 49 26.14 4.00 -19.10
C TYR A 49 25.55 3.67 -17.73
N SER A 50 24.81 2.55 -17.63
CA SER A 50 24.20 2.10 -16.37
C SER A 50 25.24 1.78 -15.29
N LEU A 51 26.39 1.21 -15.67
CA LEU A 51 27.50 0.97 -14.74
C LEU A 51 28.11 2.28 -14.22
N ARG A 52 28.27 3.30 -15.08
CA ARG A 52 28.83 4.62 -14.73
C ARG A 52 27.89 5.50 -13.92
N VAL A 53 26.61 5.52 -14.28
CA VAL A 53 25.60 6.41 -13.68
C VAL A 53 24.74 5.62 -12.71
N PRO A 54 24.85 5.85 -11.37
CA PRO A 54 24.07 5.12 -10.39
C PRO A 54 22.57 5.18 -10.66
N ASN A 55 21.94 4.01 -10.73
CA ASN A 55 20.52 3.83 -10.98
C ASN A 55 20.03 2.54 -10.28
N PRO A 56 18.71 2.34 -10.11
CA PRO A 56 18.17 1.18 -9.41
C PRO A 56 18.51 -0.17 -10.07
N ASP A 57 18.66 -0.19 -11.39
CA ASP A 57 18.93 -1.39 -12.19
C ASP A 57 20.42 -1.76 -12.24
N ARG A 58 21.31 -0.91 -11.69
CA ARG A 58 22.77 -1.04 -11.84
C ARG A 58 23.28 -2.40 -11.39
N VAL A 59 22.70 -2.97 -10.33
CA VAL A 59 23.12 -4.28 -9.82
C VAL A 59 22.87 -5.40 -10.83
N HIS A 60 21.79 -5.32 -11.62
CA HIS A 60 21.47 -6.28 -12.69
C HIS A 60 22.24 -5.98 -13.98
N ALA A 61 22.60 -4.71 -14.23
CA ALA A 61 23.54 -4.36 -15.31
C ALA A 61 24.93 -4.97 -15.08
N ILE A 62 25.40 -5.07 -13.83
CA ILE A 62 26.64 -5.79 -13.48
C ILE A 62 26.54 -7.26 -13.87
N TYR A 63 25.42 -7.91 -13.55
CA TYR A 63 25.17 -9.31 -13.92
C TYR A 63 25.23 -9.50 -15.45
N ALA A 64 24.51 -8.67 -16.20
CA ALA A 64 24.50 -8.73 -17.66
C ALA A 64 25.89 -8.48 -18.27
N ALA A 65 26.65 -7.52 -17.73
CA ALA A 65 28.01 -7.24 -18.16
C ALA A 65 28.95 -8.43 -17.92
N MET A 66 28.87 -9.07 -16.74
CA MET A 66 29.65 -10.27 -16.41
C MET A 66 29.28 -11.46 -17.29
N LYS A 67 27.99 -11.71 -17.56
CA LYS A 67 27.52 -12.77 -18.46
C LYS A 67 28.02 -12.59 -19.89
N ARG A 68 28.25 -11.35 -20.32
CA ARG A 68 28.82 -11.01 -21.63
C ARG A 68 30.35 -10.93 -21.65
N GLY A 69 31.01 -11.28 -20.54
CA GLY A 69 32.46 -11.43 -20.45
C GLY A 69 33.23 -10.16 -20.08
N MET A 70 32.57 -9.09 -19.61
CA MET A 70 33.28 -7.93 -19.07
C MET A 70 34.03 -8.31 -17.78
N LYS A 71 35.29 -7.89 -17.65
CA LYS A 71 36.13 -8.25 -16.51
C LYS A 71 35.78 -7.41 -15.27
N VAL A 72 36.10 -7.95 -14.10
CA VAL A 72 35.97 -7.27 -12.79
C VAL A 72 36.65 -5.90 -12.82
N ASP A 73 37.86 -5.82 -13.38
CA ASP A 73 38.61 -4.56 -13.48
C ASP A 73 37.88 -3.50 -14.32
N ASP A 74 37.31 -3.89 -15.47
CA ASP A 74 36.56 -2.98 -16.33
C ASP A 74 35.28 -2.48 -15.64
N ILE A 75 34.55 -3.37 -14.95
CA ILE A 75 33.34 -3.00 -14.19
C ILE A 75 33.70 -2.05 -13.04
N HIS A 76 34.82 -2.30 -12.36
CA HIS A 76 35.33 -1.41 -11.31
C HIS A 76 35.65 -0.02 -11.85
N GLU A 77 36.39 0.07 -12.97
CA GLU A 77 36.73 1.35 -13.61
C GLU A 77 35.49 2.16 -14.01
N LEU A 78 34.40 1.49 -14.40
CA LEU A 78 33.15 2.14 -14.75
C LEU A 78 32.33 2.56 -13.52
N SER A 79 32.22 1.68 -12.52
CA SER A 79 31.23 1.80 -11.44
C SER A 79 31.77 2.29 -10.10
N PHE A 80 33.09 2.23 -9.93
CA PHE A 80 33.83 2.40 -8.68
C PHE A 80 33.41 1.45 -7.54
N ILE A 81 32.66 0.39 -7.83
CA ILE A 81 32.38 -0.67 -6.84
C ILE A 81 33.67 -1.42 -6.57
N ASP A 82 34.02 -1.60 -5.30
CA ASP A 82 35.26 -2.27 -4.91
C ASP A 82 35.37 -3.66 -5.55
N LYS A 83 36.58 -4.02 -6.00
CA LYS A 83 36.86 -5.28 -6.66
C LYS A 83 36.49 -6.47 -5.79
N TRP A 84 36.59 -6.35 -4.47
CA TRP A 84 36.19 -7.40 -3.54
C TRP A 84 34.72 -7.82 -3.75
N PHE A 85 33.79 -6.86 -3.79
CA PHE A 85 32.37 -7.16 -4.04
C PHE A 85 32.16 -7.73 -5.44
N LEU A 86 32.80 -7.14 -6.46
CA LEU A 86 32.66 -7.60 -7.83
C LEU A 86 33.21 -9.02 -8.04
N THR A 87 34.28 -9.40 -7.34
CA THR A 87 34.79 -10.78 -7.34
C THR A 87 33.78 -11.74 -6.70
N GLN A 88 33.17 -11.37 -5.58
CA GLN A 88 32.11 -12.18 -4.95
C GLN A 88 30.90 -12.38 -5.88
N LEU A 89 30.49 -11.33 -6.60
CA LEU A 89 29.42 -11.40 -7.61
C LEU A 89 29.83 -12.25 -8.81
N LYS A 90 31.09 -12.15 -9.28
CA LYS A 90 31.59 -12.98 -10.38
C LYS A 90 31.56 -14.47 -10.02
N GLU A 91 31.92 -14.83 -8.80
CA GLU A 91 31.80 -16.20 -8.30
C GLU A 91 30.35 -16.70 -8.32
N LEU A 92 29.35 -15.86 -7.99
CA LEU A 92 27.94 -16.24 -8.13
C LEU A 92 27.58 -16.55 -9.59
N VAL A 93 28.07 -15.77 -10.55
CA VAL A 93 27.90 -16.06 -11.99
C VAL A 93 28.54 -17.39 -12.38
N ASP A 94 29.68 -17.73 -11.80
CA ASP A 94 30.36 -19.00 -12.06
C ASP A 94 29.59 -20.20 -11.47
N VAL A 95 29.00 -20.03 -10.28
CA VAL A 95 28.11 -21.04 -9.68
C VAL A 95 26.85 -21.22 -10.52
N GLU A 96 26.28 -20.15 -11.07
CA GLU A 96 25.18 -20.26 -12.03
C GLU A 96 25.59 -21.09 -13.26
N GLN A 97 26.76 -20.84 -13.84
CA GLN A 97 27.25 -21.61 -15.00
C GLN A 97 27.44 -23.08 -14.65
N TYR A 98 27.96 -23.38 -13.45
CA TYR A 98 28.04 -24.73 -12.93
C TYR A 98 26.64 -25.38 -12.86
N LEU A 99 25.66 -24.72 -12.23
CA LEU A 99 24.30 -25.23 -12.09
C LEU A 99 23.63 -25.47 -13.46
N MET A 100 23.82 -24.57 -14.42
CA MET A 100 23.27 -24.71 -15.78
C MET A 100 23.85 -25.90 -16.57
N ALA A 101 25.04 -26.38 -16.19
CA ALA A 101 25.67 -27.56 -16.78
C ALA A 101 25.24 -28.88 -16.10
N GLN A 102 24.54 -28.82 -14.97
CA GLN A 102 24.08 -29.99 -14.22
C GLN A 102 22.59 -30.29 -14.47
N SER A 103 22.18 -31.52 -14.16
CA SER A 103 20.79 -31.86 -13.93
C SER A 103 20.49 -31.91 -12.43
N LEU A 104 19.25 -31.64 -12.04
CA LEU A 104 18.84 -31.65 -10.63
C LEU A 104 19.15 -32.99 -9.92
N SER A 105 19.03 -34.11 -10.65
CA SER A 105 19.29 -35.45 -10.12
C SER A 105 20.77 -35.71 -9.82
N HIS A 106 21.69 -35.02 -10.50
CA HIS A 106 23.13 -35.18 -10.32
C HIS A 106 23.69 -34.33 -9.18
N LEU A 107 22.96 -33.32 -8.70
CA LEU A 107 23.38 -32.53 -7.55
C LEU A 107 23.44 -33.42 -6.31
N THR A 108 24.64 -33.48 -5.72
CA THR A 108 24.94 -34.20 -4.48
C THR A 108 24.60 -33.37 -3.26
N LYS A 109 24.67 -33.97 -2.07
CA LYS A 109 24.51 -33.26 -0.81
C LYS A 109 25.48 -32.08 -0.69
N ASP A 110 26.74 -32.28 -1.07
CA ASP A 110 27.80 -31.28 -0.97
C ASP A 110 27.56 -30.14 -1.98
N ASP A 111 27.12 -30.46 -3.20
CA ASP A 111 26.74 -29.44 -4.19
C ASP A 111 25.61 -28.54 -3.66
N PHE A 112 24.55 -29.15 -3.11
CA PHE A 112 23.46 -28.39 -2.50
C PHE A 112 23.96 -27.53 -1.36
N TYR A 113 24.79 -28.06 -0.48
CA TYR A 113 25.31 -27.29 0.66
C TYR A 113 26.12 -26.08 0.18
N GLU A 114 27.02 -26.27 -0.77
CA GLU A 114 27.85 -25.18 -1.32
C GLU A 114 27.03 -24.13 -2.07
N VAL A 115 26.03 -24.54 -2.85
CA VAL A 115 25.14 -23.62 -3.57
C VAL A 115 24.25 -22.83 -2.59
N LYS A 116 23.65 -23.51 -1.61
CA LYS A 116 22.74 -22.88 -0.64
C LYS A 116 23.49 -21.96 0.34
N ARG A 117 24.73 -22.28 0.74
CA ARG A 117 25.62 -21.40 1.53
C ARG A 117 26.04 -20.11 0.85
N ARG A 118 25.90 -20.06 -0.48
CA ARG A 118 26.07 -18.84 -1.27
C ARG A 118 24.76 -18.08 -1.46
N GLY A 119 23.67 -18.57 -0.86
CA GLY A 119 22.37 -17.90 -0.80
C GLY A 119 21.43 -18.16 -1.96
N PHE A 120 21.77 -19.04 -2.91
CA PHE A 120 20.88 -19.38 -4.03
C PHE A 120 19.55 -19.93 -3.54
N SER A 121 18.44 -19.39 -4.02
CA SER A 121 17.10 -19.91 -3.71
C SER A 121 16.80 -21.20 -4.48
N ASP A 122 15.84 -21.96 -3.98
CA ASP A 122 15.34 -23.17 -4.65
C ASP A 122 14.78 -22.81 -6.04
N LYS A 123 14.21 -21.61 -6.20
CA LYS A 123 13.73 -21.08 -7.48
C LYS A 123 14.86 -20.73 -8.47
N GLN A 124 15.99 -20.21 -8.00
CA GLN A 124 17.17 -19.99 -8.87
C GLN A 124 17.78 -21.32 -9.34
N ILE A 125 17.88 -22.31 -8.45
CA ILE A 125 18.35 -23.66 -8.80
C ILE A 125 17.38 -24.31 -9.79
N ALA A 126 16.08 -24.14 -9.60
CA ALA A 126 15.04 -24.65 -10.48
C ALA A 126 15.19 -24.07 -11.90
N PHE A 127 15.37 -22.75 -12.00
CA PHE A 127 15.66 -22.08 -13.27
C PHE A 127 16.90 -22.66 -13.96
N ALA A 128 18.03 -22.76 -13.26
CA ALA A 128 19.29 -23.23 -13.83
C ALA A 128 19.23 -24.69 -14.29
N THR A 129 18.54 -25.55 -13.53
CA THR A 129 18.43 -26.99 -13.79
C THR A 129 17.22 -27.37 -14.65
N LYS A 130 16.42 -26.39 -15.09
CA LYS A 130 15.17 -26.58 -15.86
C LYS A 130 14.17 -27.50 -15.14
N SER A 131 14.02 -27.28 -13.84
CA SER A 131 13.09 -28.00 -12.97
C SER A 131 12.14 -27.01 -12.28
N THR A 132 11.29 -27.50 -11.39
CA THR A 132 10.39 -26.69 -10.57
C THR A 132 10.96 -26.45 -9.17
N GLU A 133 10.58 -25.33 -8.53
CA GLU A 133 10.98 -25.00 -7.15
C GLU A 133 10.64 -26.14 -6.17
N LYS A 134 9.48 -26.79 -6.37
CA LYS A 134 9.05 -27.95 -5.59
C LYS A 134 9.99 -29.15 -5.74
N GLU A 135 10.40 -29.49 -6.96
CA GLU A 135 11.34 -30.60 -7.20
C GLU A 135 12.69 -30.33 -6.55
N VAL A 136 13.20 -29.09 -6.63
CA VAL A 136 14.44 -28.70 -5.96
C VAL A 136 14.34 -28.86 -4.45
N ARG A 137 13.26 -28.35 -3.84
CA ARG A 137 13.03 -28.50 -2.39
C ARG A 137 13.02 -29.97 -1.99
N LEU A 138 12.23 -30.81 -2.68
CA LEU A 138 12.14 -32.24 -2.40
C LEU A 138 13.50 -32.94 -2.50
N ARG A 139 14.26 -32.64 -3.55
CA ARG A 139 15.60 -33.19 -3.74
C ARG A 139 16.53 -32.76 -2.61
N ARG A 140 16.57 -31.47 -2.30
CA ARG A 140 17.41 -30.89 -1.22
C ARG A 140 17.10 -31.53 0.14
N LEU A 141 15.83 -31.70 0.47
CA LEU A 141 15.40 -32.38 1.70
C LEU A 141 15.75 -33.88 1.69
N SER A 142 15.62 -34.56 0.55
CA SER A 142 15.93 -36.00 0.44
C SER A 142 17.40 -36.34 0.72
N VAL A 143 18.30 -35.38 0.47
CA VAL A 143 19.74 -35.50 0.77
C VAL A 143 20.13 -34.88 2.12
N GLY A 144 19.13 -34.46 2.92
CA GLY A 144 19.31 -33.94 4.27
C GLY A 144 19.92 -32.53 4.33
N VAL A 145 19.67 -31.69 3.32
CA VAL A 145 20.12 -30.29 3.31
C VAL A 145 18.96 -29.39 3.74
N THR A 146 19.07 -28.79 4.92
CA THR A 146 18.08 -27.88 5.50
C THR A 146 18.79 -26.65 6.06
N PRO A 147 18.13 -25.49 6.15
CA PRO A 147 18.73 -24.34 6.81
C PRO A 147 18.82 -24.59 8.32
N ALA A 148 19.88 -24.06 8.92
CA ALA A 148 19.96 -23.83 10.36
C ALA A 148 19.64 -22.36 10.64
N TYR A 149 19.32 -22.04 11.89
CA TYR A 149 19.01 -20.68 12.31
C TYR A 149 19.99 -20.25 13.39
N LYS A 150 20.54 -19.05 13.22
CA LYS A 150 21.55 -18.44 14.08
C LYS A 150 20.97 -17.23 14.79
N ARG A 151 21.43 -16.93 16.00
CA ARG A 151 20.98 -15.76 16.77
C ARG A 151 21.84 -14.54 16.48
N VAL A 152 21.22 -13.36 16.64
CA VAL A 152 21.93 -12.08 16.73
C VAL A 152 22.15 -11.79 18.22
N ASP A 153 23.42 -11.77 18.63
CA ASP A 153 23.84 -11.69 20.03
C ASP A 153 24.74 -10.50 20.36
N THR A 154 25.11 -9.70 19.34
CA THR A 154 26.06 -8.56 19.41
C THR A 154 27.52 -8.90 19.78
N CYS A 155 27.82 -10.14 20.15
CA CYS A 155 29.10 -10.56 20.74
C CYS A 155 29.74 -11.78 20.05
N ALA A 156 29.21 -12.20 18.89
CA ALA A 156 29.75 -13.30 18.10
C ALA A 156 29.88 -14.61 18.91
N ALA A 157 28.83 -14.94 19.67
CA ALA A 157 28.71 -16.08 20.57
C ALA A 157 29.74 -16.12 21.72
N GLU A 158 30.37 -15.00 22.08
CA GLU A 158 31.19 -14.92 23.31
C GLU A 158 30.34 -15.16 24.56
N PHE A 159 29.07 -14.72 24.54
CA PHE A 159 28.10 -14.92 25.60
C PHE A 159 26.82 -15.59 25.07
N GLU A 160 26.17 -16.37 25.93
CA GLU A 160 24.86 -16.95 25.61
C GLU A 160 23.80 -15.85 25.48
N ALA A 161 23.18 -15.74 24.31
CA ALA A 161 22.12 -14.77 24.06
C ALA A 161 20.73 -15.39 24.20
N ASN A 162 19.91 -14.77 25.03
CA ASN A 162 18.49 -15.08 25.16
C ASN A 162 17.61 -14.25 24.21
N THR A 163 18.20 -13.39 23.39
CA THR A 163 17.48 -12.54 22.44
C THR A 163 16.78 -13.42 21.39
N PRO A 164 15.49 -13.20 21.12
CA PRO A 164 14.70 -14.02 20.21
C PRO A 164 14.95 -13.72 18.71
N TYR A 165 16.09 -13.12 18.37
CA TYR A 165 16.37 -12.56 17.05
C TYR A 165 17.24 -13.51 16.23
N MET A 166 16.68 -14.07 15.15
CA MET A 166 17.27 -15.13 14.34
C MET A 166 17.33 -14.82 12.85
N TYR A 167 18.25 -15.50 12.15
CA TYR A 167 18.34 -15.55 10.69
C TYR A 167 18.77 -16.95 10.23
N SER A 168 18.35 -17.33 9.03
CA SER A 168 18.73 -18.61 8.41
C SER A 168 20.14 -18.55 7.81
N SER A 169 20.84 -19.67 7.90
CA SER A 169 22.05 -19.95 7.15
C SER A 169 22.20 -21.46 6.95
N TYR A 170 22.87 -21.88 5.88
CA TYR A 170 23.18 -23.30 5.66
C TYR A 170 24.44 -23.69 6.44
N ASP A 171 24.27 -23.83 7.75
CA ASP A 171 25.29 -24.24 8.72
C ASP A 171 24.87 -25.54 9.43
N PHE A 172 25.75 -26.14 10.23
CA PHE A 172 25.50 -27.43 10.88
C PHE A 172 24.65 -27.35 12.15
N GLU A 173 24.81 -26.28 12.94
CA GLU A 173 24.15 -26.11 14.24
C GLU A 173 22.98 -25.12 14.15
N CYS A 174 21.82 -25.50 14.69
CA CYS A 174 20.63 -24.65 14.75
C CYS A 174 20.35 -24.18 16.19
N GLU A 175 20.34 -22.86 16.39
CA GLU A 175 20.17 -22.16 17.67
C GLU A 175 18.72 -21.70 17.91
N SER A 176 17.80 -22.05 17.01
CA SER A 176 16.41 -21.64 17.11
C SER A 176 15.74 -22.20 18.37
N THR A 177 16.00 -23.47 18.72
CA THR A 177 15.39 -24.15 19.87
C THR A 177 13.86 -23.93 19.98
N PRO A 178 13.06 -24.38 18.99
CA PRO A 178 11.60 -24.23 19.01
C PRO A 178 10.93 -24.82 20.27
N THR A 179 9.94 -24.12 20.83
CA THR A 179 9.19 -24.63 21.99
C THR A 179 8.01 -25.53 21.59
N GLN A 180 7.26 -26.06 22.57
CA GLN A 180 5.99 -26.78 22.36
C GLN A 180 4.76 -25.95 22.78
N LYS A 181 4.91 -24.64 22.98
CA LYS A 181 3.78 -23.74 23.27
C LYS A 181 2.85 -23.64 22.06
N LYS A 182 1.65 -23.08 22.27
CA LYS A 182 0.80 -22.68 21.14
C LYS A 182 1.41 -21.47 20.45
N LYS A 183 1.73 -21.59 19.18
CA LYS A 183 2.47 -20.57 18.42
C LYS A 183 1.66 -19.97 17.29
N VAL A 184 1.93 -18.72 16.95
CA VAL A 184 1.34 -18.06 15.78
C VAL A 184 2.44 -17.40 14.98
N LEU A 185 2.54 -17.77 13.70
CA LEU A 185 3.43 -17.14 12.72
C LEU A 185 2.73 -15.95 12.06
N ILE A 186 3.33 -14.78 12.18
CA ILE A 186 2.85 -13.51 11.63
C ILE A 186 3.80 -13.13 10.50
N LEU A 187 3.29 -13.08 9.26
CA LEU A 187 4.07 -12.65 8.11
C LEU A 187 3.96 -11.14 7.93
N GLY A 188 5.10 -10.46 7.98
CA GLY A 188 5.22 -9.03 7.72
C GLY A 188 5.06 -8.69 6.23
N GLY A 189 5.39 -7.44 5.87
CA GLY A 189 5.27 -6.95 4.50
C GLY A 189 6.56 -6.83 3.71
N GLY A 190 7.72 -7.08 4.32
CA GLY A 190 9.00 -6.78 3.70
C GLY A 190 9.20 -5.26 3.53
N PRO A 191 10.02 -4.81 2.56
CA PRO A 191 10.37 -3.41 2.40
C PRO A 191 9.14 -2.53 2.16
N ASN A 192 9.15 -1.36 2.81
CA ASN A 192 8.17 -0.31 2.56
C ASN A 192 8.25 0.17 1.10
N ARG A 193 7.08 0.50 0.54
CA ARG A 193 6.94 1.13 -0.78
C ARG A 193 5.62 1.87 -0.87
N ILE A 194 5.46 2.69 -1.90
CA ILE A 194 4.18 3.38 -2.16
C ILE A 194 3.08 2.32 -2.29
N GLY A 195 1.99 2.50 -1.53
CA GLY A 195 0.88 1.54 -1.43
C GLY A 195 1.03 0.46 -0.37
N GLN A 196 2.24 0.17 0.10
CA GLN A 196 2.55 -0.83 1.14
C GLN A 196 3.55 -0.25 2.14
N GLY A 197 3.02 0.49 3.12
CA GLY A 197 3.81 1.21 4.12
C GLY A 197 3.63 0.69 5.55
N ILE A 198 3.88 1.59 6.49
CA ILE A 198 3.89 1.34 7.94
C ILE A 198 2.52 0.93 8.50
N GLU A 199 1.45 1.15 7.76
CA GLU A 199 0.08 0.81 8.19
C GLU A 199 -0.09 -0.71 8.36
N PHE A 200 0.61 -1.49 7.54
CA PHE A 200 0.66 -2.95 7.63
C PHE A 200 1.57 -3.42 8.77
N ASP A 201 2.69 -2.73 8.99
CA ASP A 201 3.57 -2.98 10.14
C ASP A 201 2.85 -2.76 11.47
N TYR A 202 2.06 -1.69 11.57
CA TYR A 202 1.18 -1.41 12.71
C TYR A 202 0.24 -2.59 12.99
N CYS A 203 -0.38 -3.15 11.95
CA CYS A 203 -1.28 -4.31 12.08
C CYS A 203 -0.54 -5.56 12.57
N CYS A 204 0.68 -5.81 12.06
CA CYS A 204 1.53 -6.93 12.48
C CYS A 204 1.97 -6.79 13.94
N CYS A 205 2.39 -5.60 14.37
CA CYS A 205 2.75 -5.33 15.77
C CYS A 205 1.56 -5.55 16.70
N HIS A 206 0.40 -4.96 16.39
CA HIS A 206 -0.81 -5.13 17.18
C HIS A 206 -1.26 -6.60 17.27
N THR A 207 -0.98 -7.40 16.24
CA THR A 207 -1.22 -8.84 16.25
C THR A 207 -0.34 -9.56 17.24
N SER A 208 0.96 -9.28 17.20
CA SER A 208 1.91 -9.88 18.15
C SER A 208 1.47 -9.55 19.59
N PHE A 209 1.27 -8.28 19.91
CA PHE A 209 0.88 -7.84 21.25
C PHE A 209 -0.42 -8.51 21.72
N ALA A 210 -1.45 -8.56 20.87
CA ALA A 210 -2.74 -9.12 21.26
C ALA A 210 -2.69 -10.64 21.49
N LEU A 211 -1.89 -11.36 20.72
CA LEU A 211 -1.77 -12.81 20.83
C LEU A 211 -0.85 -13.22 21.98
N GLN A 212 0.20 -12.44 22.26
CA GLN A 212 1.00 -12.58 23.47
C GLN A 212 0.15 -12.40 24.72
N ASP A 213 -0.65 -11.33 24.78
CA ASP A 213 -1.61 -11.08 25.87
C ASP A 213 -2.64 -12.23 26.02
N ALA A 214 -2.94 -12.94 24.91
CA ALA A 214 -3.82 -14.11 24.89
C ALA A 214 -3.10 -15.44 25.21
N GLY A 215 -1.79 -15.42 25.49
CA GLY A 215 -1.00 -16.57 25.91
C GLY A 215 -0.41 -17.42 24.77
N TYR A 216 -0.39 -16.90 23.54
CA TYR A 216 0.34 -17.51 22.43
C TYR A 216 1.80 -17.06 22.42
N GLU A 217 2.69 -17.93 21.96
CA GLU A 217 4.05 -17.56 21.58
C GLU A 217 4.03 -17.00 20.15
N THR A 218 4.35 -15.73 19.98
CA THR A 218 4.27 -15.07 18.68
C THR A 218 5.60 -15.13 17.94
N ILE A 219 5.51 -15.45 16.65
CA ILE A 219 6.65 -15.54 15.75
C ILE A 219 6.45 -14.47 14.68
N MET A 220 7.30 -13.45 14.67
CA MET A 220 7.34 -12.47 13.58
C MET A 220 8.34 -12.91 12.51
N MET A 221 7.92 -12.86 11.26
CA MET A 221 8.82 -13.04 10.11
C MET A 221 8.71 -11.83 9.19
N ASN A 222 9.81 -11.08 9.04
CA ASN A 222 9.85 -9.87 8.22
C ASN A 222 11.30 -9.54 7.82
N SER A 223 11.50 -8.68 6.81
CA SER A 223 12.82 -8.31 6.27
C SER A 223 13.08 -6.80 6.21
N ASN A 224 12.21 -6.00 6.84
CA ASN A 224 12.30 -4.54 6.80
C ASN A 224 12.99 -4.01 8.07
N PRO A 225 14.19 -3.41 7.96
CA PRO A 225 14.94 -2.96 9.14
C PRO A 225 14.37 -1.69 9.79
N GLU A 226 13.48 -0.96 9.11
CA GLU A 226 12.94 0.32 9.60
C GLU A 226 11.78 0.14 10.59
N THR A 227 11.29 -1.10 10.75
CA THR A 227 9.97 -1.38 11.33
C THR A 227 10.00 -1.81 12.78
N VAL A 228 8.89 -1.53 13.49
CA VAL A 228 8.73 -1.97 14.88
C VAL A 228 8.49 -3.48 14.94
N SER A 229 7.91 -4.10 13.90
CA SER A 229 7.75 -5.56 13.88
C SER A 229 9.07 -6.32 13.94
N THR A 230 10.14 -5.75 13.39
CA THR A 230 11.49 -6.33 13.43
C THR A 230 12.31 -5.91 14.66
N ASP A 231 11.69 -5.24 15.62
CA ASP A 231 12.24 -5.11 16.97
C ASP A 231 12.05 -6.45 17.70
N TYR A 232 13.11 -6.93 18.36
CA TYR A 232 13.06 -8.19 19.10
C TYR A 232 12.15 -8.11 20.34
N ASP A 233 11.80 -6.92 20.82
CA ASP A 233 10.83 -6.73 21.91
C ASP A 233 9.38 -6.91 21.44
N THR A 234 9.11 -6.93 20.13
CA THR A 234 7.76 -6.99 19.59
C THR A 234 7.15 -8.39 19.58
N SER A 235 7.96 -9.45 19.47
CA SER A 235 7.49 -10.83 19.40
C SER A 235 8.36 -11.77 20.25
N ASP A 236 7.81 -12.92 20.66
CA ASP A 236 8.59 -13.89 21.43
C ASP A 236 9.72 -14.51 20.61
N ARG A 237 9.58 -14.51 19.28
CA ARG A 237 10.50 -15.07 18.29
C ARG A 237 10.49 -14.17 17.06
N LEU A 238 11.65 -13.75 16.59
CA LEU A 238 11.82 -12.91 15.41
C LEU A 238 12.73 -13.62 14.41
N TYR A 239 12.21 -13.87 13.21
CA TYR A 239 12.96 -14.37 12.07
C TYR A 239 13.12 -13.25 11.04
N PHE A 240 14.33 -12.73 10.94
CA PHE A 240 14.64 -11.66 9.99
C PHE A 240 15.03 -12.27 8.64
N GLU A 241 14.00 -12.63 7.89
CA GLU A 241 14.08 -13.53 6.74
C GLU A 241 13.31 -12.97 5.53
N PRO A 242 13.71 -13.35 4.30
CA PRO A 242 12.94 -13.03 3.10
C PRO A 242 11.53 -13.63 3.16
N LEU A 243 10.53 -12.91 2.68
CA LEU A 243 9.14 -13.38 2.62
C LEU A 243 8.91 -14.15 1.31
N THR A 244 9.54 -15.31 1.19
CA THR A 244 9.36 -16.23 0.04
C THR A 244 8.70 -17.53 0.48
N LEU A 245 8.13 -18.28 -0.46
CA LEU A 245 7.56 -19.59 -0.16
C LEU A 245 8.60 -20.53 0.45
N GLU A 246 9.82 -20.56 -0.10
CA GLU A 246 10.91 -21.37 0.43
C GLU A 246 11.19 -21.05 1.91
N ASP A 247 11.45 -19.77 2.19
CA ASP A 247 11.89 -19.31 3.50
C ASP A 247 10.75 -19.47 4.55
N VAL A 248 9.50 -19.20 4.17
CA VAL A 248 8.31 -19.41 5.02
C VAL A 248 8.11 -20.89 5.33
N CYS A 249 8.19 -21.78 4.32
CA CYS A 249 8.05 -23.22 4.54
C CYS A 249 9.15 -23.78 5.44
N ASN A 250 10.38 -23.25 5.36
CA ASN A 250 11.47 -23.64 6.27
C ASN A 250 11.12 -23.30 7.74
N ILE A 251 10.49 -22.16 7.99
CA ILE A 251 10.00 -21.78 9.32
C ILE A 251 8.84 -22.67 9.76
N ILE A 252 7.88 -22.97 8.87
CA ILE A 252 6.76 -23.87 9.18
C ILE A 252 7.26 -25.26 9.59
N ASP A 253 8.21 -25.82 8.84
CA ASP A 253 8.82 -27.13 9.10
C ASP A 253 9.52 -27.18 10.47
N LEU A 254 10.20 -26.08 10.83
CA LEU A 254 10.94 -25.93 12.08
C LEU A 254 10.04 -25.67 13.30
N GLU A 255 9.17 -24.67 13.21
CA GLU A 255 8.40 -24.13 14.34
C GLU A 255 7.07 -24.82 14.56
N ARG A 256 6.47 -25.33 13.47
CA ARG A 256 5.16 -25.98 13.42
C ARG A 256 4.07 -25.22 14.19
N PRO A 257 3.75 -23.98 13.78
CA PRO A 257 2.83 -23.10 14.52
C PRO A 257 1.38 -23.57 14.47
N ASP A 258 0.57 -23.21 15.46
CA ASP A 258 -0.87 -23.49 15.47
C ASP A 258 -1.64 -22.67 14.43
N GLY A 259 -1.11 -21.49 14.10
CA GLY A 259 -1.71 -20.53 13.18
C GLY A 259 -0.70 -19.75 12.38
N ILE A 260 -1.09 -19.37 11.16
CA ILE A 260 -0.35 -18.45 10.30
C ILE A 260 -1.28 -17.30 9.92
N ILE A 261 -0.83 -16.06 10.10
CA ILE A 261 -1.56 -14.85 9.71
C ILE A 261 -0.85 -14.24 8.50
N VAL A 262 -1.60 -14.11 7.39
CA VAL A 262 -1.10 -13.63 6.08
C VAL A 262 -1.78 -12.33 5.63
N GLN A 263 -2.85 -11.92 6.32
CA GLN A 263 -3.75 -10.85 5.87
C GLN A 263 -3.28 -9.45 6.26
N PHE A 264 -2.24 -9.32 7.09
CA PHE A 264 -1.89 -8.06 7.76
C PHE A 264 -0.60 -7.41 7.24
N GLY A 265 0.26 -8.15 6.53
CA GLY A 265 1.50 -7.64 5.95
C GLY A 265 1.35 -7.02 4.55
N GLY A 266 0.13 -6.76 4.08
CA GLY A 266 -0.11 -6.22 2.74
C GLY A 266 0.01 -7.28 1.64
N GLN A 267 0.45 -6.90 0.44
CA GLN A 267 0.37 -7.76 -0.74
C GLN A 267 1.37 -8.92 -0.72
N THR A 268 2.54 -8.73 -0.11
CA THR A 268 3.61 -9.74 -0.05
C THR A 268 3.13 -11.08 0.53
N PRO A 269 2.62 -11.15 1.77
CA PRO A 269 2.14 -12.41 2.33
C PRO A 269 0.83 -12.90 1.68
N LEU A 270 -0.02 -12.01 1.15
CA LEU A 270 -1.22 -12.42 0.42
C LEU A 270 -0.89 -13.24 -0.83
N LYS A 271 0.11 -12.82 -1.62
CA LYS A 271 0.56 -13.55 -2.81
C LYS A 271 1.08 -14.96 -2.48
N LEU A 272 1.54 -15.18 -1.24
CA LEU A 272 2.00 -16.48 -0.77
C LEU A 272 0.86 -17.35 -0.23
N ALA A 273 -0.31 -16.78 0.08
CA ALA A 273 -1.36 -17.46 0.85
C ALA A 273 -1.82 -18.77 0.20
N LEU A 274 -2.08 -18.78 -1.11
CA LEU A 274 -2.49 -20.00 -1.84
C LEU A 274 -1.36 -21.04 -1.88
N SER A 275 -0.12 -20.62 -2.12
CA SER A 275 1.03 -21.53 -2.16
C SER A 275 1.31 -22.16 -0.79
N ILE A 276 1.17 -21.38 0.29
CA ILE A 276 1.26 -21.87 1.66
C ILE A 276 0.12 -22.84 1.94
N GLN A 277 -1.12 -22.51 1.55
CA GLN A 277 -2.28 -23.38 1.72
C GLN A 277 -2.07 -24.75 1.05
N HIS A 278 -1.64 -24.78 -0.21
CA HIS A 278 -1.34 -26.02 -0.92
C HIS A 278 -0.26 -26.85 -0.23
N TYR A 279 0.79 -26.18 0.27
CA TYR A 279 1.83 -26.85 1.05
C TYR A 279 1.25 -27.46 2.35
N LEU A 280 0.42 -26.72 3.08
CA LEU A 280 -0.20 -27.22 4.31
C LEU A 280 -1.16 -28.41 4.06
N GLU A 281 -1.89 -28.38 2.96
CA GLU A 281 -2.81 -29.47 2.57
C GLU A 281 -2.08 -30.74 2.14
N GLU A 282 -0.97 -30.58 1.42
CA GLU A 282 -0.15 -31.69 0.94
C GLU A 282 0.62 -32.38 2.08
N TYR A 283 1.30 -31.60 2.92
CA TYR A 283 2.21 -32.14 3.94
C TYR A 283 1.55 -32.32 5.32
N LYS A 284 0.46 -31.60 5.60
CA LYS A 284 -0.28 -31.65 6.88
C LYS A 284 0.64 -31.69 8.11
N PRO A 285 1.53 -30.70 8.29
CA PRO A 285 2.42 -30.69 9.44
C PRO A 285 1.61 -30.59 10.73
N VAL A 286 1.92 -31.43 11.71
CA VAL A 286 1.30 -31.42 13.04
C VAL A 286 1.88 -30.27 13.85
N CYS A 287 1.04 -29.48 14.52
CA CYS A 287 1.48 -28.37 15.38
C CYS A 287 2.42 -28.89 16.48
N ALA A 288 3.46 -28.11 16.83
CA ALA A 288 4.33 -28.44 17.95
C ALA A 288 3.55 -28.57 19.28
N SER A 289 2.50 -27.78 19.45
CA SER A 289 1.60 -27.86 20.61
C SER A 289 0.76 -29.14 20.69
N GLY A 290 0.69 -29.94 19.62
CA GLY A 290 -0.15 -31.13 19.52
C GLY A 290 -1.65 -30.86 19.33
N THR A 291 -2.05 -29.61 19.10
CA THR A 291 -3.48 -29.19 19.01
C THR A 291 -4.15 -29.53 17.67
N GLY A 292 -3.40 -29.98 16.67
CA GLY A 292 -3.91 -30.30 15.34
C GLY A 292 -2.84 -30.15 14.26
N TYR A 293 -3.27 -29.65 13.10
CA TYR A 293 -2.40 -29.34 11.96
C TYR A 293 -2.20 -27.84 11.83
N VAL A 294 -1.00 -27.45 11.38
CA VAL A 294 -0.70 -26.05 11.03
C VAL A 294 -1.69 -25.58 9.97
N ARG A 295 -2.24 -24.38 10.15
CA ARG A 295 -3.24 -23.79 9.25
C ARG A 295 -3.12 -22.28 9.17
N ILE A 296 -3.54 -21.70 8.05
CA ILE A 296 -3.77 -20.26 7.96
C ILE A 296 -5.01 -19.93 8.82
N TRP A 297 -4.90 -18.89 9.65
CA TRP A 297 -5.99 -18.38 10.48
C TRP A 297 -6.66 -17.19 9.82
N GLY A 298 -7.91 -16.91 10.20
CA GLY A 298 -8.71 -15.82 9.64
C GLY A 298 -9.35 -16.17 8.31
N THR A 299 -9.59 -15.16 7.47
CA THR A 299 -10.19 -15.33 6.15
C THR A 299 -9.34 -16.27 5.30
N SER A 300 -10.00 -17.25 4.69
CA SER A 300 -9.31 -18.29 3.93
C SER A 300 -8.65 -17.73 2.66
N PRO A 301 -7.54 -18.33 2.19
CA PRO A 301 -6.92 -17.95 0.92
C PRO A 301 -7.89 -18.01 -0.28
N ASP A 302 -8.79 -19.00 -0.32
CA ASP A 302 -9.83 -19.08 -1.36
C ASP A 302 -10.84 -17.93 -1.29
N SER A 303 -11.20 -17.50 -0.09
CA SER A 303 -12.09 -16.34 0.11
C SER A 303 -11.43 -15.01 -0.28
N ILE A 304 -10.11 -14.91 -0.07
CA ILE A 304 -9.31 -13.77 -0.55
C ILE A 304 -9.28 -13.78 -2.08
N ASP A 305 -8.94 -14.92 -2.69
CA ASP A 305 -8.91 -15.10 -4.13
C ASP A 305 -10.28 -14.82 -4.77
N ALA A 306 -11.38 -15.26 -4.15
CA ALA A 306 -12.74 -14.98 -4.62
C ALA A 306 -13.11 -13.49 -4.70
N ALA A 307 -12.43 -12.64 -3.91
CA ALA A 307 -12.63 -11.19 -3.93
C ALA A 307 -11.70 -10.48 -4.92
N GLU A 308 -10.50 -11.04 -5.18
CA GLU A 308 -9.55 -10.51 -6.17
C GLU A 308 -9.85 -10.98 -7.60
N ASP A 309 -10.38 -12.20 -7.76
CA ASP A 309 -10.82 -12.74 -9.05
C ASP A 309 -12.14 -12.11 -9.50
N ARG A 310 -12.10 -11.42 -10.64
CA ARG A 310 -13.24 -10.63 -11.12
C ARG A 310 -14.44 -11.48 -11.52
N GLU A 311 -14.24 -12.68 -12.08
CA GLU A 311 -15.36 -13.54 -12.51
C GLU A 311 -16.10 -14.07 -11.28
N ARG A 312 -15.36 -14.58 -10.29
CA ARG A 312 -15.89 -15.05 -9.00
C ARG A 312 -16.57 -13.91 -8.25
N PHE A 313 -15.92 -12.75 -8.18
CA PHE A 313 -16.45 -11.60 -7.48
C PHE A 313 -17.75 -11.07 -8.12
N ASN A 314 -17.80 -10.95 -9.45
CA ASN A 314 -19.01 -10.54 -10.16
C ASN A 314 -20.18 -11.48 -9.90
N ALA A 315 -19.95 -12.79 -9.88
CA ALA A 315 -20.99 -13.78 -9.56
C ALA A 315 -21.53 -13.59 -8.13
N ILE A 316 -20.64 -13.31 -7.17
CA ILE A 316 -21.03 -13.01 -5.78
C ILE A 316 -21.87 -11.73 -5.70
N LEU A 317 -21.48 -10.67 -6.41
CA LEU A 317 -22.23 -9.41 -6.39
C LEU A 317 -23.62 -9.54 -7.02
N GLN A 318 -23.73 -10.31 -8.10
CA GLN A 318 -25.03 -10.65 -8.71
C GLN A 318 -25.92 -11.44 -7.76
N GLU A 319 -25.37 -12.45 -7.07
CA GLU A 319 -26.07 -13.24 -6.05
C GLU A 319 -26.61 -12.35 -4.92
N LEU A 320 -25.84 -11.35 -4.51
CA LEU A 320 -26.18 -10.46 -3.38
C LEU A 320 -27.01 -9.23 -3.78
N GLU A 321 -27.28 -9.04 -5.08
CA GLU A 321 -27.92 -7.85 -5.65
C GLU A 321 -27.18 -6.56 -5.25
N ILE A 322 -25.85 -6.59 -5.36
CA ILE A 322 -24.98 -5.44 -5.12
C ILE A 322 -24.59 -4.83 -6.46
N GLU A 323 -24.89 -3.54 -6.63
CA GLU A 323 -24.57 -2.82 -7.86
C GLU A 323 -23.08 -2.49 -7.95
N GLN A 324 -22.54 -2.60 -9.16
CA GLN A 324 -21.18 -2.21 -9.51
C GLN A 324 -21.16 -1.39 -10.80
N PRO A 325 -20.11 -0.59 -11.05
CA PRO A 325 -19.97 0.08 -12.34
C PRO A 325 -20.00 -0.93 -13.48
N LYS A 326 -20.62 -0.55 -14.61
CA LYS A 326 -20.57 -1.38 -15.83
C LYS A 326 -19.11 -1.58 -16.23
N GLY A 327 -18.71 -2.81 -16.49
CA GLY A 327 -17.32 -3.15 -16.74
C GLY A 327 -17.15 -4.49 -17.45
N GLY A 328 -15.92 -4.78 -17.86
CA GLY A 328 -15.53 -6.02 -18.52
C GLY A 328 -14.05 -6.36 -18.33
N ILE A 329 -13.69 -7.58 -18.72
CA ILE A 329 -12.32 -8.10 -18.67
C ILE A 329 -11.79 -8.19 -20.10
N ALA A 330 -10.74 -7.43 -20.40
CA ALA A 330 -10.07 -7.46 -21.69
C ALA A 330 -8.84 -8.38 -21.62
N LYS A 331 -8.75 -9.33 -22.57
CA LYS A 331 -7.59 -10.22 -22.77
C LYS A 331 -6.78 -9.86 -24.01
N SER A 332 -7.27 -8.89 -24.80
CA SER A 332 -6.63 -8.36 -25.99
C SER A 332 -7.05 -6.91 -26.22
N ASP A 333 -6.29 -6.18 -27.04
CA ASP A 333 -6.61 -4.79 -27.38
C ASP A 333 -7.97 -4.66 -28.09
N ALA A 334 -8.33 -5.66 -28.90
CA ALA A 334 -9.62 -5.71 -29.57
C ALA A 334 -10.77 -5.86 -28.56
N ASP A 335 -10.61 -6.72 -27.55
CA ASP A 335 -11.59 -6.87 -26.48
C ASP A 335 -11.74 -5.55 -25.71
N ALA A 336 -10.61 -4.91 -25.40
CA ALA A 336 -10.60 -3.65 -24.65
C ALA A 336 -11.40 -2.54 -25.34
N LEU A 337 -11.18 -2.37 -26.65
CA LEU A 337 -11.91 -1.39 -27.46
C LEU A 337 -13.40 -1.72 -27.57
N ALA A 338 -13.75 -3.01 -27.72
CA ALA A 338 -15.15 -3.43 -27.78
C ALA A 338 -15.89 -3.13 -26.46
N ILE A 339 -15.27 -3.47 -25.33
CA ILE A 339 -15.80 -3.19 -24.00
C ILE A 339 -15.95 -1.67 -23.77
N ALA A 340 -14.93 -0.89 -24.13
CA ALA A 340 -14.98 0.58 -23.98
C ALA A 340 -16.06 1.22 -24.87
N MET A 341 -16.31 0.68 -26.07
CA MET A 341 -17.37 1.15 -26.97
C MET A 341 -18.77 0.84 -26.42
N GLU A 342 -18.95 -0.33 -25.80
CA GLU A 342 -20.21 -0.72 -25.16
C GLU A 342 -20.51 0.14 -23.91
N ILE A 343 -19.50 0.34 -23.05
CA ILE A 343 -19.62 1.08 -21.80
C ILE A 343 -19.72 2.60 -22.05
N GLY A 344 -18.98 3.09 -23.04
CA GLY A 344 -18.81 4.50 -23.39
C GLY A 344 -17.79 5.22 -22.49
N TYR A 345 -17.00 6.12 -23.08
CA TYR A 345 -16.00 6.92 -22.37
C TYR A 345 -16.61 8.00 -21.44
N PRO A 346 -15.85 8.48 -20.43
CA PRO A 346 -14.57 7.94 -19.98
C PRO A 346 -14.70 6.57 -19.29
N VAL A 347 -13.61 5.80 -19.34
CA VAL A 347 -13.46 4.48 -18.69
C VAL A 347 -12.22 4.48 -17.81
N VAL A 348 -12.22 3.63 -16.81
CA VAL A 348 -11.08 3.35 -15.93
C VAL A 348 -10.48 2.02 -16.35
N VAL A 349 -9.17 2.01 -16.59
CA VAL A 349 -8.41 0.80 -16.92
C VAL A 349 -7.50 0.44 -15.75
N ARG A 350 -7.48 -0.83 -15.36
CA ARG A 350 -6.62 -1.32 -14.26
C ARG A 350 -6.12 -2.74 -14.51
N PRO A 351 -4.87 -3.06 -14.17
CA PRO A 351 -4.39 -4.45 -14.12
C PRO A 351 -5.07 -5.24 -12.98
N SER A 352 -5.10 -6.57 -13.10
CA SER A 352 -5.56 -7.46 -12.03
C SER A 352 -4.45 -7.72 -10.98
N TYR A 353 -4.81 -8.12 -9.75
CA TYR A 353 -3.88 -8.52 -8.66
C TYR A 353 -2.83 -7.45 -8.25
N VAL A 354 -3.17 -6.18 -8.38
CA VAL A 354 -2.32 -5.04 -7.98
C VAL A 354 -2.89 -4.28 -6.78
N LEU A 355 -2.00 -3.72 -5.97
CA LEU A 355 -2.33 -2.80 -4.86
C LEU A 355 -1.91 -1.38 -5.24
N GLY A 356 -2.64 -0.37 -4.75
CA GLY A 356 -2.26 1.04 -4.89
C GLY A 356 -2.59 1.64 -6.26
N GLY A 357 -3.47 1.00 -7.03
CA GLY A 357 -3.83 1.47 -8.38
C GLY A 357 -2.65 1.48 -9.34
N ARG A 358 -1.67 0.59 -9.14
CA ARG A 358 -0.46 0.53 -9.98
C ARG A 358 -0.84 0.40 -11.46
N ALA A 359 -0.32 1.31 -12.27
CA ALA A 359 -0.66 1.43 -13.70
C ALA A 359 -2.17 1.58 -14.00
N MET A 360 -2.97 2.13 -13.09
CA MET A 360 -4.36 2.47 -13.37
C MET A 360 -4.43 3.82 -14.10
N GLU A 361 -5.35 3.97 -15.06
CA GLU A 361 -5.54 5.23 -15.80
C GLU A 361 -7.03 5.50 -16.09
N ILE A 362 -7.39 6.78 -16.17
CA ILE A 362 -8.70 7.21 -16.69
C ILE A 362 -8.52 7.58 -18.16
N VAL A 363 -9.19 6.83 -19.03
CA VAL A 363 -9.07 6.94 -20.48
C VAL A 363 -10.32 7.60 -21.05
N TYR A 364 -10.12 8.52 -22.00
CA TYR A 364 -11.17 9.36 -22.58
C TYR A 364 -11.44 9.09 -24.07
N SER A 365 -10.61 8.27 -24.72
CA SER A 365 -10.74 7.97 -26.15
C SER A 365 -10.01 6.69 -26.52
N ASP A 366 -10.42 6.10 -27.65
CA ASP A 366 -9.80 4.88 -28.21
C ASP A 366 -8.29 5.05 -28.41
N LYS A 367 -7.85 6.21 -28.89
CA LYS A 367 -6.43 6.48 -29.12
C LYS A 367 -5.63 6.38 -27.81
N LYS A 368 -6.15 6.94 -26.71
CA LYS A 368 -5.48 6.84 -25.41
C LYS A 368 -5.55 5.41 -24.85
N LEU A 369 -6.64 4.67 -25.10
CA LEU A 369 -6.77 3.27 -24.67
C LEU A 369 -5.70 2.38 -25.30
N VAL A 370 -5.48 2.51 -26.60
CA VAL A 370 -4.44 1.74 -27.32
C VAL A 370 -3.05 2.05 -26.76
N THR A 371 -2.72 3.33 -26.58
CA THR A 371 -1.42 3.72 -25.98
C THR A 371 -1.25 3.20 -24.56
N TYR A 372 -2.32 3.15 -23.76
CA TYR A 372 -2.26 2.55 -22.43
C TYR A 372 -1.94 1.06 -22.51
N LEU A 373 -2.62 0.31 -23.39
CA LEU A 373 -2.44 -1.14 -23.52
C LEU A 373 -1.03 -1.51 -23.99
N GLU A 374 -0.48 -0.78 -24.97
CA GLU A 374 0.90 -0.94 -25.44
C GLU A 374 1.92 -0.82 -24.29
N ASN A 375 1.68 0.09 -23.34
CA ASN A 375 2.55 0.28 -22.17
C ASN A 375 2.24 -0.70 -21.02
N ALA A 376 0.98 -1.08 -20.84
CA ALA A 376 0.55 -1.93 -19.73
C ALA A 376 0.98 -3.40 -19.91
N VAL A 377 1.02 -3.89 -21.15
CA VAL A 377 1.47 -5.26 -21.47
C VAL A 377 2.94 -5.49 -21.08
N GLU A 378 3.76 -4.43 -21.00
CA GLU A 378 5.14 -4.54 -20.50
C GLU A 378 5.22 -4.84 -18.99
N VAL A 379 4.16 -4.55 -18.22
CA VAL A 379 4.17 -4.64 -16.76
C VAL A 379 3.84 -6.06 -16.27
N ASP A 380 2.86 -6.72 -16.87
CA ASP A 380 2.50 -8.11 -16.59
C ASP A 380 1.72 -8.73 -17.78
N PRO A 381 2.39 -9.50 -18.67
CA PRO A 381 1.79 -10.02 -19.90
C PRO A 381 0.68 -11.05 -19.66
N ASP A 382 0.70 -11.72 -18.50
CA ASP A 382 -0.21 -12.82 -18.18
C ASP A 382 -1.49 -12.35 -17.47
N CYS A 383 -1.56 -11.05 -17.10
CA CYS A 383 -2.66 -10.49 -16.34
C CYS A 383 -3.70 -9.78 -17.23
N PRO A 384 -4.99 -10.13 -17.14
CA PRO A 384 -6.03 -9.43 -17.88
C PRO A 384 -6.25 -8.00 -17.36
N VAL A 385 -6.67 -7.11 -18.26
CA VAL A 385 -6.97 -5.70 -17.96
C VAL A 385 -8.46 -5.54 -17.71
N LEU A 386 -8.81 -4.91 -16.60
CA LEU A 386 -10.19 -4.56 -16.26
C LEU A 386 -10.52 -3.19 -16.82
N ILE A 387 -11.70 -3.07 -17.41
CA ILE A 387 -12.24 -1.82 -17.95
C ILE A 387 -13.59 -1.56 -17.29
N ASP A 388 -13.66 -0.54 -16.45
CA ASP A 388 -14.86 -0.17 -15.71
C ASP A 388 -15.33 1.25 -16.11
N LYS A 389 -16.63 1.52 -16.05
CA LYS A 389 -17.18 2.86 -16.31
C LYS A 389 -16.63 3.84 -15.29
N TYR A 390 -16.05 4.95 -15.75
CA TYR A 390 -15.68 6.04 -14.85
C TYR A 390 -16.93 6.76 -14.33
N LEU A 391 -17.06 6.80 -13.00
CA LEU A 391 -18.14 7.50 -12.31
C LEU A 391 -17.72 8.94 -12.02
N SER A 392 -17.91 9.83 -13.00
CA SER A 392 -17.57 11.26 -12.86
C SER A 392 -18.26 11.92 -11.67
N ASP A 393 -17.50 12.75 -10.94
CA ASP A 393 -17.97 13.52 -9.77
C ASP A 393 -18.62 12.69 -8.66
N ALA A 394 -18.31 11.39 -8.60
CA ALA A 394 -18.79 10.53 -7.53
C ALA A 394 -17.95 10.69 -6.26
N ILE A 395 -18.61 10.61 -5.10
CA ILE A 395 -17.95 10.60 -3.79
C ILE A 395 -17.43 9.19 -3.54
N GLU A 396 -16.15 9.05 -3.20
CA GLU A 396 -15.56 7.76 -2.83
C GLU A 396 -15.66 7.52 -1.31
N ILE A 397 -15.98 6.28 -0.92
CA ILE A 397 -16.16 5.86 0.46
C ILE A 397 -15.31 4.63 0.73
N ASP A 398 -14.52 4.67 1.80
CA ASP A 398 -13.88 3.49 2.37
C ASP A 398 -14.67 2.99 3.58
N VAL A 399 -14.75 1.67 3.73
CA VAL A 399 -15.38 1.02 4.89
C VAL A 399 -14.45 -0.06 5.41
N ASP A 400 -13.95 0.11 6.63
CA ASP A 400 -13.25 -0.96 7.33
C ASP A 400 -14.24 -1.71 8.23
N VAL A 401 -14.21 -3.03 8.16
CA VAL A 401 -15.13 -3.92 8.87
C VAL A 401 -14.37 -5.07 9.55
N LEU A 402 -14.92 -5.52 10.67
CA LEU A 402 -14.42 -6.64 11.44
C LEU A 402 -15.49 -7.74 11.49
N ALA A 403 -15.10 -8.98 11.19
CA ALA A 403 -15.98 -10.14 11.24
C ALA A 403 -15.36 -11.30 12.03
N ASP A 404 -16.19 -12.10 12.70
CA ASP A 404 -15.75 -13.32 13.38
C ASP A 404 -16.18 -14.60 12.62
N SER A 405 -15.66 -15.74 13.06
CA SER A 405 -15.95 -17.05 12.47
C SER A 405 -17.41 -17.51 12.61
N HIS A 406 -18.24 -16.77 13.36
CA HIS A 406 -19.67 -17.07 13.53
C HIS A 406 -20.54 -16.23 12.59
N GLY A 407 -19.92 -15.41 11.73
CA GLY A 407 -20.61 -14.54 10.79
C GLY A 407 -21.17 -13.27 11.44
N ASN A 408 -20.73 -12.92 12.67
CA ASN A 408 -21.00 -11.59 13.21
C ASN A 408 -20.10 -10.58 12.52
N VAL A 409 -20.66 -9.42 12.16
CA VAL A 409 -19.97 -8.39 11.39
C VAL A 409 -20.23 -7.04 12.05
N VAL A 410 -19.16 -6.27 12.29
CA VAL A 410 -19.24 -4.94 12.88
C VAL A 410 -18.41 -3.97 12.05
N ILE A 411 -19.07 -2.89 11.61
CA ILE A 411 -18.40 -1.79 10.92
C ILE A 411 -17.42 -1.11 11.88
N GLY A 412 -16.15 -1.06 11.49
CA GLY A 412 -15.11 -0.34 12.20
C GLY A 412 -15.21 1.17 11.98
N GLY A 413 -15.35 1.58 10.72
CA GLY A 413 -15.55 2.99 10.35
C GLY A 413 -15.92 3.16 8.88
N ILE A 414 -16.71 4.19 8.60
CA ILE A 414 -17.06 4.64 7.25
C ILE A 414 -16.38 5.99 7.01
N MET A 415 -15.55 6.04 5.98
CA MET A 415 -14.71 7.18 5.64
C MET A 415 -15.21 7.81 4.35
N GLU A 416 -15.55 9.10 4.39
CA GLU A 416 -15.85 9.87 3.18
C GLU A 416 -14.58 10.54 2.67
N HIS A 417 -14.21 10.28 1.41
CA HIS A 417 -13.10 10.98 0.78
C HIS A 417 -13.47 12.42 0.46
N ILE A 418 -12.49 13.31 0.54
CA ILE A 418 -12.66 14.69 0.12
C ILE A 418 -12.55 14.75 -1.40
N GLU A 419 -11.51 14.15 -1.98
CA GLU A 419 -11.38 13.99 -3.41
C GLU A 419 -12.44 13.04 -3.98
N GLN A 420 -12.86 13.30 -5.22
CA GLN A 420 -13.81 12.46 -5.94
C GLN A 420 -13.18 11.14 -6.40
N ALA A 421 -14.04 10.14 -6.64
CA ALA A 421 -13.64 8.87 -7.24
C ALA A 421 -12.86 9.09 -8.55
N GLY A 422 -11.71 8.44 -8.66
CA GLY A 422 -10.72 8.68 -9.72
C GLY A 422 -9.43 9.32 -9.25
N VAL A 423 -9.43 9.90 -8.04
CA VAL A 423 -8.21 10.06 -7.25
C VAL A 423 -8.10 8.84 -6.35
N HIS A 424 -6.96 8.18 -6.36
CA HIS A 424 -6.75 6.96 -5.60
C HIS A 424 -6.97 7.17 -4.10
N SER A 425 -7.70 6.27 -3.42
CA SER A 425 -8.00 6.29 -1.98
C SER A 425 -6.79 6.57 -1.06
N GLY A 426 -5.64 6.05 -1.44
CA GLY A 426 -4.36 6.26 -0.77
C GLY A 426 -3.81 7.69 -0.87
N ASP A 427 -4.20 8.46 -1.89
CA ASP A 427 -3.81 9.86 -2.09
C ASP A 427 -4.94 10.85 -1.73
N SER A 428 -6.15 10.35 -1.49
CA SER A 428 -7.29 11.16 -1.04
C SER A 428 -7.20 11.46 0.45
N ALA A 429 -7.54 12.69 0.84
CA ALA A 429 -7.93 12.99 2.19
C ALA A 429 -9.27 12.31 2.49
N CYS A 430 -9.53 11.95 3.74
CA CYS A 430 -10.83 11.38 4.13
C CYS A 430 -11.25 11.77 5.54
N SER A 431 -12.55 11.63 5.84
CA SER A 431 -13.18 12.06 7.10
C SER A 431 -13.97 10.95 7.77
N ILE A 432 -13.85 10.87 9.10
CA ILE A 432 -14.73 10.11 9.99
C ILE A 432 -15.29 11.08 11.05
N PRO A 433 -16.62 11.17 11.23
CA PRO A 433 -17.66 10.56 10.40
C PRO A 433 -17.74 11.22 9.01
N THR A 434 -18.60 10.66 8.14
CA THR A 434 -18.95 11.23 6.84
C THR A 434 -19.60 12.62 7.00
N LYS A 435 -19.28 13.55 6.10
CA LYS A 435 -19.74 14.95 6.09
C LYS A 435 -21.01 15.15 5.24
N THR A 436 -21.04 14.61 4.01
CA THR A 436 -22.07 14.96 3.01
C THR A 436 -22.96 13.79 2.61
N VAL A 437 -22.59 12.57 2.97
CA VAL A 437 -23.34 11.35 2.61
C VAL A 437 -24.69 11.28 3.32
N SER A 438 -25.75 10.97 2.57
CA SER A 438 -27.10 10.78 3.12
C SER A 438 -27.24 9.51 3.96
N SER A 439 -28.15 9.50 4.92
CA SER A 439 -28.43 8.31 5.75
C SER A 439 -28.84 7.10 4.90
N THR A 440 -29.66 7.30 3.86
CA THR A 440 -30.08 6.22 2.95
C THR A 440 -28.90 5.57 2.25
N CYS A 441 -27.93 6.36 1.77
CA CYS A 441 -26.71 5.82 1.17
C CYS A 441 -25.87 5.04 2.20
N LEU A 442 -25.72 5.58 3.42
CA LEU A 442 -24.98 4.92 4.50
C LEU A 442 -25.63 3.58 4.89
N ASP A 443 -26.96 3.52 4.95
CA ASP A 443 -27.69 2.29 5.28
C ASP A 443 -27.50 1.23 4.18
N THR A 444 -27.51 1.62 2.90
CA THR A 444 -27.16 0.74 1.77
C THR A 444 -25.73 0.22 1.90
N ILE A 445 -24.76 1.12 2.14
CA ILE A 445 -23.34 0.75 2.31
C ILE A 445 -23.17 -0.26 3.45
N ARG A 446 -23.77 0.00 4.63
CA ARG A 446 -23.73 -0.91 5.77
C ARG A 446 -24.33 -2.27 5.43
N SER A 447 -25.51 -2.28 4.81
CA SER A 447 -26.21 -3.50 4.42
C SER A 447 -25.38 -4.35 3.45
N TRP A 448 -24.86 -3.73 2.38
CA TRP A 448 -24.04 -4.40 1.38
C TRP A 448 -22.72 -4.91 1.97
N THR A 449 -22.04 -4.10 2.79
CA THR A 449 -20.79 -4.50 3.46
C THR A 449 -21.01 -5.74 4.33
N VAL A 450 -22.08 -5.78 5.12
CA VAL A 450 -22.40 -6.92 6.00
C VAL A 450 -22.76 -8.16 5.20
N LYS A 451 -23.57 -8.03 4.13
CA LYS A 451 -23.90 -9.15 3.24
C LYS A 451 -22.64 -9.74 2.59
N LEU A 452 -21.78 -8.87 2.08
CA LEU A 452 -20.55 -9.28 1.39
C LEU A 452 -19.57 -9.97 2.34
N ALA A 453 -19.36 -9.43 3.54
CA ALA A 453 -18.47 -10.02 4.54
C ALA A 453 -18.91 -11.45 4.92
N LYS A 454 -20.23 -11.64 5.09
CA LYS A 454 -20.81 -12.97 5.37
C LYS A 454 -20.64 -13.92 4.19
N ARG A 455 -20.89 -13.45 2.97
CA ARG A 455 -20.81 -14.29 1.77
C ARG A 455 -19.38 -14.72 1.44
N LEU A 456 -18.41 -13.86 1.72
CA LEU A 456 -16.98 -14.15 1.61
C LEU A 456 -16.43 -14.93 2.82
N ASN A 457 -17.26 -15.27 3.83
CA ASN A 457 -16.82 -15.93 5.06
C ASN A 457 -15.62 -15.24 5.73
N VAL A 458 -15.66 -13.91 5.79
CA VAL A 458 -14.58 -13.12 6.37
C VAL A 458 -14.42 -13.44 7.86
N CYS A 459 -13.18 -13.67 8.29
CA CYS A 459 -12.80 -13.82 9.68
C CYS A 459 -11.54 -12.98 9.95
N GLY A 460 -11.69 -11.89 10.69
CA GLY A 460 -10.71 -10.81 10.78
C GLY A 460 -11.21 -9.55 10.07
N LEU A 461 -10.30 -8.85 9.39
CA LEU A 461 -10.58 -7.56 8.73
C LEU A 461 -11.03 -7.75 7.28
N MET A 462 -11.88 -6.84 6.82
CA MET A 462 -12.13 -6.57 5.41
C MET A 462 -12.25 -5.06 5.21
N ASN A 463 -11.90 -4.59 4.02
CA ASN A 463 -12.15 -3.24 3.55
C ASN A 463 -13.04 -3.28 2.30
N CYS A 464 -13.97 -2.35 2.17
CA CYS A 464 -14.78 -2.17 0.97
C CYS A 464 -14.71 -0.71 0.50
N GLN A 465 -14.59 -0.52 -0.81
CA GLN A 465 -14.61 0.79 -1.44
C GLN A 465 -15.90 0.96 -2.24
N TYR A 466 -16.57 2.10 -2.06
CA TYR A 466 -17.80 2.45 -2.76
C TYR A 466 -17.66 3.80 -3.46
N ALA A 467 -18.50 4.01 -4.47
CA ALA A 467 -18.71 5.31 -5.08
C ALA A 467 -20.18 5.71 -4.99
N ILE A 468 -20.45 6.98 -4.71
CA ILE A 468 -21.79 7.55 -4.65
C ILE A 468 -21.90 8.64 -5.71
N THR A 469 -22.79 8.44 -6.69
CA THR A 469 -23.00 9.45 -7.75
C THR A 469 -23.70 10.69 -7.22
N ALA A 470 -23.66 11.79 -7.96
CA ALA A 470 -24.39 13.02 -7.63
C ALA A 470 -25.92 12.82 -7.46
N PHE A 471 -26.48 11.74 -8.03
CA PHE A 471 -27.89 11.37 -7.90
C PHE A 471 -28.18 10.47 -6.68
N GLY A 472 -27.18 10.14 -5.88
CA GLY A 472 -27.31 9.30 -4.68
C GLY A 472 -27.35 7.80 -4.96
N GLN A 473 -26.83 7.34 -6.11
CA GLN A 473 -26.70 5.91 -6.41
C GLN A 473 -25.38 5.39 -5.85
N VAL A 474 -25.43 4.27 -5.13
CA VAL A 474 -24.27 3.61 -4.51
C VAL A 474 -23.78 2.49 -5.43
N PHE A 475 -22.47 2.44 -5.67
CA PHE A 475 -21.80 1.38 -6.42
C PHE A 475 -20.63 0.83 -5.60
N LEU A 476 -20.45 -0.49 -5.58
CA LEU A 476 -19.25 -1.11 -5.04
C LEU A 476 -18.12 -1.08 -6.08
N LEU A 477 -16.93 -0.61 -5.67
CA LEU A 477 -15.74 -0.57 -6.52
C LEU A 477 -14.89 -1.84 -6.35
N GLU A 478 -14.58 -2.18 -5.09
CA GLU A 478 -13.80 -3.38 -4.73
C GLU A 478 -14.02 -3.78 -3.27
N ALA A 479 -13.63 -5.01 -2.94
CA ALA A 479 -13.56 -5.50 -1.57
C ALA A 479 -12.24 -6.25 -1.34
N ASN A 480 -11.60 -5.92 -0.22
CA ASN A 480 -10.29 -6.42 0.16
C ASN A 480 -10.44 -7.17 1.49
N PRO A 481 -10.59 -8.50 1.51
CA PRO A 481 -10.85 -9.27 2.74
C PRO A 481 -9.58 -9.52 3.57
N ARG A 482 -8.91 -8.41 3.90
CA ARG A 482 -7.65 -8.30 4.62
C ARG A 482 -7.57 -6.95 5.35
N ALA A 483 -6.46 -6.69 6.04
CA ALA A 483 -6.20 -5.34 6.56
C ALA A 483 -6.02 -4.34 5.42
N SER A 484 -6.54 -3.13 5.60
CA SER A 484 -6.31 -1.98 4.73
C SER A 484 -5.35 -1.00 5.41
N ARG A 485 -4.81 -0.06 4.63
CA ARG A 485 -3.97 1.01 5.15
C ARG A 485 -4.73 1.96 6.08
N THR A 486 -6.06 1.99 6.02
CA THR A 486 -6.90 2.87 6.85
C THR A 486 -7.15 2.34 8.26
N VAL A 487 -6.85 1.07 8.53
CA VAL A 487 -7.06 0.43 9.85
C VAL A 487 -6.43 1.20 11.02
N PRO A 488 -5.17 1.70 10.94
CA PRO A 488 -4.58 2.51 12.00
C PRO A 488 -5.35 3.83 12.21
N PHE A 489 -5.67 4.54 11.12
CA PHE A 489 -6.46 5.79 11.16
C PHE A 489 -7.84 5.56 11.80
N VAL A 490 -8.59 4.56 11.35
CA VAL A 490 -9.90 4.21 11.92
C VAL A 490 -9.75 3.86 13.40
N SER A 491 -8.76 3.04 13.77
CA SER A 491 -8.53 2.64 15.16
C SER A 491 -8.28 3.84 16.07
N LYS A 492 -7.51 4.83 15.58
CA LYS A 492 -7.22 6.07 16.32
C LYS A 492 -8.41 7.02 16.35
N ALA A 493 -9.24 7.07 15.32
CA ALA A 493 -10.45 7.90 15.27
C ALA A 493 -11.52 7.40 16.25
N ILE A 494 -11.75 6.08 16.33
CA ILE A 494 -12.82 5.53 17.17
C ILE A 494 -12.34 5.15 18.58
N GLY A 495 -11.03 5.08 18.81
CA GLY A 495 -10.45 4.67 20.10
C GLY A 495 -10.50 3.17 20.37
N HIS A 496 -10.65 2.35 19.33
CA HIS A 496 -10.69 0.89 19.42
C HIS A 496 -9.60 0.27 18.51
N PRO A 497 -8.74 -0.63 19.03
CA PRO A 497 -7.63 -1.20 18.27
C PRO A 497 -8.11 -2.34 17.34
N LEU A 498 -8.60 -2.00 16.15
CA LEU A 498 -9.22 -2.96 15.23
C LEU A 498 -8.29 -4.14 14.87
N ALA A 499 -7.00 -3.87 14.64
CA ALA A 499 -6.02 -4.92 14.38
C ALA A 499 -5.92 -5.93 15.54
N LYS A 500 -5.93 -5.47 16.80
CA LYS A 500 -5.90 -6.38 17.97
C LYS A 500 -7.14 -7.26 18.03
N TYR A 501 -8.32 -6.67 17.81
CA TYR A 501 -9.58 -7.40 17.81
C TYR A 501 -9.61 -8.44 16.69
N ALA A 502 -9.13 -8.06 15.51
CA ALA A 502 -8.97 -8.95 14.37
C ALA A 502 -8.07 -10.15 14.67
N SER A 503 -6.91 -9.95 15.28
CA SER A 503 -6.02 -11.05 15.68
C SER A 503 -6.68 -12.03 16.65
N LEU A 504 -7.47 -11.51 17.59
CA LEU A 504 -8.18 -12.31 18.57
C LEU A 504 -9.35 -13.09 17.97
N VAL A 505 -10.08 -12.53 17.00
CA VAL A 505 -11.13 -13.30 16.30
C VAL A 505 -10.54 -14.36 15.39
N MET A 506 -9.41 -14.06 14.73
CA MET A 506 -8.68 -15.05 13.92
C MET A 506 -8.15 -16.23 14.75
N SER A 507 -7.88 -16.03 16.05
CA SER A 507 -7.52 -17.11 16.99
C SER A 507 -8.71 -17.85 17.61
N GLY A 508 -9.94 -17.43 17.30
CA GLY A 508 -11.18 -18.12 17.65
C GLY A 508 -12.07 -17.40 18.67
N LYS A 509 -11.73 -16.18 19.14
CA LYS A 509 -12.66 -15.37 19.94
C LYS A 509 -13.80 -14.83 19.08
N THR A 510 -14.93 -14.53 19.70
CA THR A 510 -16.05 -13.87 19.04
C THR A 510 -16.04 -12.37 19.28
N LEU A 511 -16.76 -11.60 18.45
CA LEU A 511 -16.96 -10.17 18.69
C LEU A 511 -17.67 -9.88 20.02
N ASN A 512 -18.50 -10.83 20.48
CA ASN A 512 -19.14 -10.77 21.80
C ASN A 512 -18.12 -10.89 22.93
N ASP A 513 -17.14 -11.80 22.82
CA ASP A 513 -16.07 -11.95 23.84
C ASP A 513 -15.22 -10.69 23.96
N LEU A 514 -15.06 -9.96 22.86
CA LEU A 514 -14.32 -8.69 22.81
C LEU A 514 -15.15 -7.48 23.24
N GLY A 515 -16.48 -7.64 23.39
CA GLY A 515 -17.39 -6.52 23.68
C GLY A 515 -17.49 -5.49 22.55
N PHE A 516 -17.09 -5.84 21.32
CA PHE A 516 -17.13 -4.96 20.15
C PHE A 516 -18.20 -5.45 19.17
N THR A 517 -19.47 -5.16 19.51
CA THR A 517 -20.65 -5.72 18.82
C THR A 517 -21.43 -4.69 18.02
N ARG A 518 -20.99 -3.43 18.01
CA ARG A 518 -21.66 -2.32 17.33
C ARG A 518 -20.65 -1.31 16.79
N GLU A 519 -21.02 -0.66 15.70
CA GLU A 519 -20.29 0.46 15.12
C GLU A 519 -20.16 1.60 16.14
N VAL A 520 -18.98 2.22 16.19
CA VAL A 520 -18.70 3.39 17.03
C VAL A 520 -18.64 4.62 16.13
N ILE A 521 -19.61 5.54 16.32
CA ILE A 521 -19.61 6.84 15.66
C ILE A 521 -19.00 7.86 16.63
N PRO A 522 -17.79 8.39 16.38
CA PRO A 522 -17.16 9.35 17.28
C PRO A 522 -17.91 10.68 17.31
N ARG A 523 -17.82 11.39 18.44
CA ARG A 523 -18.39 12.75 18.60
C ARG A 523 -17.52 13.84 17.97
N HIS A 524 -16.24 13.53 17.78
CA HIS A 524 -15.28 14.38 17.10
C HIS A 524 -15.17 13.96 15.63
N VAL A 525 -14.60 14.84 14.82
CA VAL A 525 -14.23 14.61 13.43
C VAL A 525 -12.72 14.34 13.38
N SER A 526 -12.37 13.27 12.68
CA SER A 526 -11.01 12.89 12.35
C SER A 526 -10.83 12.98 10.84
N VAL A 527 -9.84 13.76 10.39
CA VAL A 527 -9.51 13.91 8.98
C VAL A 527 -8.11 13.36 8.74
N LYS A 528 -7.99 12.44 7.79
CA LYS A 528 -6.72 11.96 7.23
C LYS A 528 -6.34 12.85 6.05
N GLU A 529 -5.09 13.23 5.94
CA GLU A 529 -4.50 13.92 4.78
C GLU A 529 -3.15 13.28 4.44
N VAL A 530 -2.68 13.41 3.19
CA VAL A 530 -1.54 12.65 2.67
C VAL A 530 -0.30 13.52 2.40
N VAL A 531 0.87 12.88 2.42
CA VAL A 531 2.16 13.52 2.08
C VAL A 531 2.69 12.94 0.77
N LEU A 532 2.80 13.80 -0.24
CA LEU A 532 3.20 13.45 -1.60
C LEU A 532 4.68 13.78 -1.86
N PRO A 533 5.45 12.88 -2.49
CA PRO A 533 6.90 13.03 -2.65
C PRO A 533 7.32 13.88 -3.86
N PHE A 534 6.42 14.69 -4.42
CA PHE A 534 6.67 15.41 -5.68
C PHE A 534 7.94 16.27 -5.66
N GLU A 535 8.32 16.82 -4.50
CA GLU A 535 9.55 17.61 -4.34
C GLU A 535 10.83 16.80 -4.56
N LYS A 536 10.78 15.47 -4.39
CA LYS A 536 11.92 14.57 -4.55
C LYS A 536 12.20 14.22 -6.02
N PHE A 537 11.21 14.39 -6.90
CA PHE A 537 11.26 13.92 -8.28
C PHE A 537 11.14 15.07 -9.29
N GLN A 538 12.28 15.72 -9.57
CA GLN A 538 12.37 16.73 -10.62
C GLN A 538 12.01 16.11 -11.99
N GLY A 539 10.94 16.61 -12.60
CA GLY A 539 10.44 16.09 -13.89
C GLY A 539 9.01 15.57 -13.81
N CYS A 540 8.62 15.03 -12.66
CA CYS A 540 7.27 14.52 -12.43
C CYS A 540 6.25 15.67 -12.33
N ASP A 541 5.03 15.37 -12.73
CA ASP A 541 3.89 16.28 -12.57
C ASP A 541 3.37 16.26 -11.13
N VAL A 542 2.81 17.38 -10.69
CA VAL A 542 2.26 17.59 -9.35
C VAL A 542 0.74 17.48 -9.45
N PHE A 543 0.26 16.28 -9.80
CA PHE A 543 -1.15 16.03 -10.06
C PHE A 543 -1.58 14.68 -9.49
N LEU A 544 -2.80 14.65 -8.96
CA LEU A 544 -3.44 13.46 -8.40
C LEU A 544 -4.10 12.63 -9.51
N GLY A 545 -4.15 11.33 -9.33
CA GLY A 545 -4.77 10.43 -10.31
C GLY A 545 -5.17 9.11 -9.67
N PRO A 546 -5.53 8.12 -10.50
CA PRO A 546 -6.01 6.83 -10.02
C PRO A 546 -4.89 5.90 -9.53
N GLU A 547 -3.62 6.27 -9.73
CA GLU A 547 -2.46 5.58 -9.15
C GLU A 547 -1.95 6.33 -7.91
N MET A 548 -1.74 5.59 -6.81
CA MET A 548 -1.22 6.12 -5.56
C MET A 548 0.23 6.60 -5.69
N ARG A 549 0.55 7.76 -5.12
CA ARG A 549 1.91 8.31 -5.10
C ARG A 549 2.37 8.77 -3.72
N SER A 550 1.46 8.89 -2.76
CA SER A 550 1.77 9.31 -1.40
C SER A 550 2.67 8.31 -0.68
N THR A 551 3.47 8.84 0.25
CA THR A 551 4.46 8.08 1.03
C THR A 551 4.12 8.01 2.51
N GLY A 552 3.09 8.75 2.94
CA GLY A 552 2.65 8.78 4.32
C GLY A 552 1.41 9.65 4.49
N GLU A 553 0.92 9.70 5.72
CA GLU A 553 -0.33 10.37 6.07
C GLU A 553 -0.22 11.08 7.43
N VAL A 554 -1.15 12.01 7.66
CA VAL A 554 -1.31 12.74 8.91
C VAL A 554 -2.79 12.76 9.29
N MET A 555 -3.06 13.01 10.58
CA MET A 555 -4.40 13.02 11.14
C MET A 555 -4.67 14.32 11.89
N GLY A 556 -5.73 15.03 11.50
CA GLY A 556 -6.28 16.16 12.25
C GLY A 556 -7.55 15.75 13.00
N ILE A 557 -7.66 16.07 14.28
CA ILE A 557 -8.82 15.75 15.11
C ILE A 557 -9.40 17.01 15.73
N ALA A 558 -10.67 17.29 15.50
CA ALA A 558 -11.40 18.40 16.10
C ALA A 558 -12.91 18.09 16.18
N PHE A 559 -13.69 18.91 16.89
CA PHE A 559 -15.15 18.74 16.93
C PHE A 559 -15.87 19.28 15.67
N GLU A 560 -15.15 20.02 14.83
CA GLU A 560 -15.66 20.57 13.57
C GLU A 560 -14.77 20.11 12.42
N PHE A 561 -15.38 19.70 11.31
CA PHE A 561 -14.67 19.21 10.13
C PHE A 561 -13.65 20.20 9.59
N SER A 562 -14.00 21.47 9.48
CA SER A 562 -13.12 22.49 8.90
C SER A 562 -11.86 22.72 9.73
N ILE A 563 -11.94 22.59 11.05
CA ILE A 563 -10.81 22.68 11.96
C ILE A 563 -9.95 21.41 11.85
N ALA A 564 -10.58 20.23 11.83
CA ALA A 564 -9.87 18.96 11.67
C ALA A 564 -9.10 18.91 10.33
N PHE A 565 -9.74 19.34 9.25
CA PHE A 565 -9.12 19.47 7.92
C PHE A 565 -7.98 20.48 7.93
N ALA A 566 -8.17 21.66 8.54
CA ALA A 566 -7.09 22.64 8.68
C ALA A 566 -5.88 22.08 9.43
N MET A 567 -6.10 21.33 10.51
CA MET A 567 -5.04 20.68 11.29
C MET A 567 -4.32 19.61 10.48
N ALA A 568 -5.05 18.76 9.76
CA ALA A 568 -4.46 17.74 8.89
C ALA A 568 -3.61 18.40 7.80
N TYR A 569 -4.12 19.45 7.15
CA TYR A 569 -3.39 20.18 6.11
C TYR A 569 -2.13 20.89 6.64
N ILE A 570 -2.17 21.43 7.85
CA ILE A 570 -0.97 22.01 8.49
C ILE A 570 0.05 20.92 8.81
N ALA A 571 -0.42 19.73 9.25
CA ALA A 571 0.44 18.62 9.62
C ALA A 571 1.20 18.02 8.42
N THR A 572 0.71 18.16 7.19
CA THR A 572 1.49 17.79 5.97
C THR A 572 2.63 18.76 5.66
N GLY A 573 2.83 19.79 6.48
CA GLY A 573 3.85 20.81 6.30
C GLY A 573 3.42 21.97 5.39
N GLN A 574 2.17 21.99 4.94
CA GLN A 574 1.62 23.08 4.13
C GLN A 574 1.16 24.26 5.01
N LYS A 575 1.22 25.47 4.45
CA LYS A 575 0.72 26.69 5.11
C LYS A 575 -0.40 27.30 4.30
N LEU A 576 -1.63 27.14 4.79
CA LEU A 576 -2.79 27.77 4.17
C LEU A 576 -2.71 29.29 4.33
N PRO A 577 -2.78 30.07 3.23
CA PRO A 577 -2.83 31.51 3.34
C PRO A 577 -4.17 31.95 3.94
N ILE A 578 -4.14 32.99 4.78
CA ILE A 578 -5.35 33.63 5.32
C ILE A 578 -5.76 34.88 4.53
N SER A 579 -4.93 35.35 3.59
CA SER A 579 -5.24 36.50 2.74
C SER A 579 -4.37 36.47 1.50
N GLY A 580 -4.75 37.24 0.47
CA GLY A 580 -3.95 37.42 -0.73
C GLY A 580 -4.75 37.14 -1.99
N THR A 581 -4.12 36.44 -2.93
CA THR A 581 -4.70 36.15 -4.25
C THR A 581 -4.79 34.65 -4.48
N VAL A 582 -5.97 34.19 -4.92
CA VAL A 582 -6.18 32.81 -5.40
C VAL A 582 -6.12 32.80 -6.92
N PHE A 583 -5.34 31.88 -7.48
CA PHE A 583 -5.36 31.59 -8.90
C PHE A 583 -6.32 30.44 -9.20
N LEU A 584 -7.27 30.65 -10.11
CA LEU A 584 -8.23 29.63 -10.56
C LEU A 584 -7.97 29.29 -12.03
N SER A 585 -7.82 28.01 -12.35
CA SER A 585 -7.77 27.52 -13.73
C SER A 585 -8.37 26.12 -13.81
N LEU A 586 -9.61 26.04 -14.28
CA LEU A 586 -10.40 24.80 -14.30
C LEU A 586 -10.61 24.27 -15.72
N ASN A 587 -10.70 22.94 -15.85
CA ASN A 587 -11.05 22.24 -17.07
C ASN A 587 -12.56 22.37 -17.35
N ASP A 588 -13.02 21.98 -18.53
CA ASP A 588 -14.41 22.17 -18.92
C ASP A 588 -15.41 21.39 -18.06
N MET A 589 -15.04 20.19 -17.61
CA MET A 589 -15.88 19.35 -16.77
C MET A 589 -16.15 19.96 -15.39
N THR A 590 -15.19 20.72 -14.84
CA THR A 590 -15.27 21.29 -13.49
C THR A 590 -15.68 22.76 -13.46
N LYS A 591 -15.70 23.44 -14.61
CA LYS A 591 -16.20 24.83 -14.74
C LYS A 591 -17.59 25.08 -14.14
N PRO A 592 -18.56 24.14 -14.14
CA PRO A 592 -19.83 24.34 -13.44
C PRO A 592 -19.70 24.70 -11.94
N HIS A 593 -18.61 24.28 -11.28
CA HIS A 593 -18.36 24.57 -9.86
C HIS A 593 -17.60 25.87 -9.61
N LEU A 594 -17.13 26.54 -10.68
CA LEU A 594 -16.21 27.66 -10.60
C LEU A 594 -16.79 28.86 -9.84
N ALA A 595 -18.08 29.17 -10.06
CA ALA A 595 -18.76 30.26 -9.38
C ALA A 595 -18.82 30.03 -7.85
N THR A 596 -19.09 28.79 -7.44
CA THR A 596 -19.14 28.39 -6.02
C THR A 596 -17.77 28.55 -5.36
N ILE A 597 -16.71 28.04 -6.00
CA ILE A 597 -15.34 28.17 -5.51
C ILE A 597 -14.94 29.65 -5.39
N ALA A 598 -15.18 30.43 -6.44
CA ALA A 598 -14.82 31.85 -6.47
C ALA A 598 -15.55 32.66 -5.38
N ARG A 599 -16.86 32.44 -5.21
CA ARG A 599 -17.64 33.10 -4.14
C ARG A 599 -17.13 32.73 -2.75
N ALA A 600 -16.73 31.47 -2.52
CA ALA A 600 -16.18 31.04 -1.26
C ALA A 600 -14.90 31.81 -0.90
N PHE A 601 -13.95 31.93 -1.84
CA PHE A 601 -12.70 32.68 -1.59
C PHE A 601 -12.90 34.20 -1.55
N LEU A 602 -13.77 34.78 -2.37
CA LEU A 602 -14.12 36.21 -2.33
C LEU A 602 -14.79 36.59 -1.00
N GLY A 603 -15.66 35.72 -0.47
CA GLY A 603 -16.28 35.91 0.85
C GLY A 603 -15.26 35.93 2.00
N LEU A 604 -14.06 35.37 1.78
CA LEU A 604 -12.93 35.42 2.69
C LEU A 604 -11.98 36.60 2.42
N GLY A 605 -12.27 37.47 1.44
CA GLY A 605 -11.47 38.64 1.11
C GLY A 605 -10.25 38.35 0.22
N PHE A 606 -10.20 37.22 -0.48
CA PHE A 606 -9.18 36.97 -1.48
C PHE A 606 -9.49 37.70 -2.80
N ARG A 607 -8.45 38.07 -3.53
CA ARG A 607 -8.57 38.47 -4.94
C ARG A 607 -8.48 37.23 -5.83
N ILE A 608 -9.13 37.26 -6.99
CA ILE A 608 -9.09 36.16 -7.95
C ILE A 608 -8.30 36.58 -9.19
N VAL A 609 -7.36 35.73 -9.58
CA VAL A 609 -6.69 35.76 -10.88
C VAL A 609 -7.01 34.47 -11.63
N SER A 610 -7.27 34.52 -12.94
CA SER A 610 -7.52 33.30 -13.72
C SER A 610 -7.08 33.38 -15.17
N THR A 611 -6.92 32.22 -15.80
CA THR A 611 -6.70 32.11 -17.25
C THR A 611 -7.93 32.57 -18.04
N SER A 612 -7.75 32.89 -19.32
CA SER A 612 -8.79 33.46 -20.20
C SER A 612 -10.11 32.70 -20.18
N GLY A 613 -10.09 31.38 -20.37
CA GLY A 613 -11.27 30.52 -20.40
C GLY A 613 -12.03 30.47 -19.06
N THR A 614 -11.30 30.38 -17.95
CA THR A 614 -11.88 30.41 -16.60
C THR A 614 -12.43 31.80 -16.26
N ALA A 615 -11.71 32.86 -16.65
CA ALA A 615 -12.14 34.24 -16.41
C ALA A 615 -13.44 34.58 -17.12
N HIS A 616 -13.62 34.07 -18.34
CA HIS A 616 -14.83 34.31 -19.12
C HIS A 616 -16.08 33.77 -18.40
N VAL A 617 -16.03 32.54 -17.89
CA VAL A 617 -17.14 31.94 -17.13
C VAL A 617 -17.44 32.73 -15.85
N LEU A 618 -16.41 33.14 -15.10
CA LEU A 618 -16.59 33.96 -13.90
C LEU A 618 -17.27 35.30 -14.22
N GLN A 619 -16.90 35.95 -15.31
CA GLN A 619 -17.48 37.23 -15.71
C GLN A 619 -18.94 37.10 -16.16
N LEU A 620 -19.30 36.00 -16.82
CA LEU A 620 -20.71 35.68 -17.14
C LEU A 620 -21.55 35.53 -15.86
N GLU A 621 -20.96 35.00 -14.80
CA GLU A 621 -21.56 34.88 -13.47
C GLU A 621 -21.49 36.17 -12.63
N GLY A 622 -21.04 37.29 -13.22
CA GLY A 622 -20.94 38.59 -12.57
C GLY A 622 -19.79 38.70 -11.55
N ILE A 623 -18.83 37.79 -11.58
CA ILE A 623 -17.71 37.75 -10.63
C ILE A 623 -16.50 38.50 -11.20
N SER A 624 -16.00 39.47 -10.42
CA SER A 624 -14.78 40.22 -10.78
C SER A 624 -13.54 39.34 -10.69
N VAL A 625 -12.74 39.33 -11.75
CA VAL A 625 -11.52 38.51 -11.87
C VAL A 625 -10.47 39.21 -12.72
N GLU A 626 -9.22 39.17 -12.26
CA GLU A 626 -8.07 39.63 -13.04
C GLU A 626 -7.66 38.51 -14.02
N ARG A 627 -7.63 38.82 -15.31
CA ARG A 627 -7.18 37.88 -16.35
C ARG A 627 -5.66 37.82 -16.38
N VAL A 628 -5.11 36.62 -16.54
CA VAL A 628 -3.68 36.39 -16.78
C VAL A 628 -3.47 35.44 -17.97
N LEU A 629 -2.35 35.60 -18.66
CA LEU A 629 -1.96 34.74 -19.77
C LEU A 629 -1.47 33.36 -19.28
N LYS A 630 -1.66 32.34 -20.11
CA LYS A 630 -0.91 31.07 -20.02
C LYS A 630 0.56 31.29 -20.38
N ILE A 631 1.42 30.31 -20.09
CA ILE A 631 2.88 30.47 -20.28
C ILE A 631 3.21 30.67 -21.76
N HIS A 632 2.60 29.88 -22.66
CA HIS A 632 2.80 30.04 -24.10
C HIS A 632 2.13 31.29 -24.70
N GLU A 633 1.18 31.92 -24.01
CA GLU A 633 0.42 33.08 -24.52
C GLU A 633 1.19 34.41 -24.40
N GLY A 634 2.25 34.48 -23.58
CA GLY A 634 3.10 35.67 -23.43
C GLY A 634 3.24 36.13 -21.98
N ARG A 635 3.62 37.41 -21.76
CA ARG A 635 3.84 37.99 -20.42
C ARG A 635 2.96 39.22 -20.15
N PRO A 636 2.51 39.45 -18.90
CA PRO A 636 2.74 38.61 -17.73
C PRO A 636 1.83 37.37 -17.71
N HIS A 637 2.42 36.19 -17.44
CA HIS A 637 1.67 34.93 -17.27
C HIS A 637 1.55 34.51 -15.80
N ALA A 638 0.74 33.47 -15.52
CA ALA A 638 0.53 32.98 -14.15
C ALA A 638 1.84 32.62 -13.43
N GLY A 639 2.79 31.99 -14.14
CA GLY A 639 4.13 31.71 -13.61
C GLY A 639 4.92 32.95 -13.16
N ASP A 640 4.81 34.08 -13.87
CA ASP A 640 5.46 35.35 -13.46
C ASP A 640 4.87 35.85 -12.14
N LYS A 641 3.54 35.73 -11.98
CA LYS A 641 2.85 36.13 -10.76
C LYS A 641 3.22 35.25 -9.57
N ILE A 642 3.43 33.95 -9.77
CA ILE A 642 3.96 33.04 -8.74
C ILE A 642 5.36 33.51 -8.31
N ALA A 643 6.26 33.69 -9.27
CA ALA A 643 7.64 34.11 -8.99
C ALA A 643 7.73 35.46 -8.27
N ASN A 644 6.79 36.38 -8.56
CA ASN A 644 6.69 37.69 -7.92
C ASN A 644 5.93 37.67 -6.58
N GLY A 645 5.52 36.51 -6.06
CA GLY A 645 4.78 36.40 -4.81
C GLY A 645 3.37 37.02 -4.85
N GLN A 646 2.77 37.14 -6.04
CA GLN A 646 1.45 37.76 -6.23
C GLN A 646 0.29 36.77 -6.11
N ILE A 647 0.57 35.46 -6.09
CA ILE A 647 -0.38 34.36 -5.91
C ILE A 647 0.00 33.61 -4.63
N GLN A 648 -0.99 33.38 -3.75
CA GLN A 648 -0.80 32.70 -2.46
C GLN A 648 -1.42 31.31 -2.43
N LEU A 649 -2.40 31.02 -3.30
CA LEU A 649 -3.08 29.74 -3.39
C LEU A 649 -3.47 29.46 -4.83
N MET A 650 -3.43 28.20 -5.24
CA MET A 650 -3.79 27.78 -6.59
C MET A 650 -4.83 26.66 -6.56
N VAL A 651 -5.87 26.80 -7.38
CA VAL A 651 -6.83 25.75 -7.68
C VAL A 651 -6.77 25.45 -9.17
N ILE A 652 -6.26 24.26 -9.51
CA ILE A 652 -6.02 23.84 -10.90
C ILE A 652 -6.57 22.44 -11.12
N THR A 653 -7.53 22.28 -12.04
CA THR A 653 -7.94 20.94 -12.51
C THR A 653 -7.37 20.69 -13.90
N SER A 654 -6.77 19.51 -14.11
CA SER A 654 -6.12 19.11 -15.37
C SER A 654 -7.15 18.75 -16.44
N SER A 655 -6.93 19.18 -17.69
CA SER A 655 -7.65 18.66 -18.87
C SER A 655 -6.94 17.43 -19.45
N GLY A 656 -5.66 17.22 -19.13
CA GLY A 656 -4.88 16.07 -19.63
C GLY A 656 -4.67 16.11 -21.15
N ASP A 657 -4.78 17.30 -21.74
CA ASP A 657 -4.43 17.56 -23.13
C ASP A 657 -2.94 17.95 -23.26
N GLN A 658 -2.45 17.97 -24.49
CA GLN A 658 -1.03 18.22 -24.78
C GLN A 658 -0.54 19.59 -24.26
N LEU A 659 -1.40 20.61 -24.24
CA LEU A 659 -1.01 21.94 -23.75
C LEU A 659 -0.95 21.95 -22.22
N ASP A 660 -1.86 21.27 -21.53
CA ASP A 660 -1.83 21.11 -20.08
C ASP A 660 -0.62 20.29 -19.61
N GLU A 661 -0.22 19.25 -20.37
CA GLU A 661 1.00 18.47 -20.10
C GLU A 661 2.29 19.29 -20.24
N ILE A 662 2.25 20.41 -20.95
CA ILE A 662 3.39 21.33 -21.11
C ILE A 662 3.26 22.50 -20.13
N ASP A 663 2.27 23.37 -20.34
CA ASP A 663 2.09 24.62 -19.59
C ASP A 663 1.56 24.36 -18.18
N GLY A 664 0.53 23.51 -18.06
CA GLY A 664 -0.08 23.19 -16.77
C GLY A 664 0.90 22.48 -15.86
N ARG A 665 1.62 21.48 -16.37
CA ARG A 665 2.71 20.78 -15.67
C ARG A 665 3.79 21.76 -15.22
N ASN A 666 4.25 22.65 -16.11
CA ASN A 666 5.25 23.65 -15.76
C ASN A 666 4.75 24.56 -14.62
N LEU A 667 3.52 25.07 -14.75
CA LEU A 667 2.92 25.94 -13.74
C LEU A 667 2.77 25.27 -12.38
N ARG A 668 2.28 24.02 -12.33
CA ARG A 668 2.17 23.23 -11.09
C ARG A 668 3.53 22.98 -10.46
N ARG A 669 4.56 22.70 -11.25
CA ARG A 669 5.95 22.55 -10.77
C ARG A 669 6.53 23.86 -10.23
N MET A 670 6.25 25.00 -10.89
CA MET A 670 6.65 26.31 -10.38
C MET A 670 6.02 26.56 -9.02
N ALA A 671 4.72 26.31 -8.86
CA ALA A 671 4.02 26.49 -7.60
C ALA A 671 4.63 25.63 -6.46
N LEU A 672 4.96 24.36 -6.75
CA LEU A 672 5.67 23.50 -5.81
C LEU A 672 7.05 24.07 -5.43
N ALA A 673 7.83 24.53 -6.42
CA ALA A 673 9.15 25.11 -6.19
C ALA A 673 9.11 26.40 -5.34
N TYR A 674 8.10 27.24 -5.55
CA TYR A 674 7.87 28.48 -4.79
C TYR A 674 7.05 28.27 -3.50
N LYS A 675 6.73 27.02 -3.14
CA LYS A 675 5.96 26.68 -1.93
C LYS A 675 4.59 27.34 -1.87
N VAL A 676 3.94 27.50 -3.02
CA VAL A 676 2.55 27.96 -3.13
C VAL A 676 1.65 26.73 -3.08
N PRO A 677 0.73 26.62 -2.10
CA PRO A 677 -0.19 25.48 -2.02
C PRO A 677 -1.03 25.32 -3.30
N ILE A 678 -1.14 24.07 -3.76
CA ILE A 678 -1.86 23.70 -4.97
C ILE A 678 -2.96 22.73 -4.59
N ILE A 679 -4.16 22.99 -5.08
CA ILE A 679 -5.32 22.12 -4.94
C ILE A 679 -5.75 21.69 -6.33
N THR A 680 -5.90 20.38 -6.52
CA THR A 680 -6.17 19.81 -7.84
C THR A 680 -7.61 19.32 -8.04
N THR A 681 -8.47 19.47 -7.04
CA THR A 681 -9.85 19.00 -7.05
C THR A 681 -10.82 20.10 -6.61
N VAL A 682 -12.07 20.00 -7.08
CA VAL A 682 -13.15 20.94 -6.71
C VAL A 682 -13.48 20.81 -5.23
N ALA A 683 -13.64 19.58 -4.73
CA ALA A 683 -13.98 19.32 -3.35
C ALA A 683 -12.87 19.73 -2.37
N GLY A 684 -11.60 19.47 -2.71
CA GLY A 684 -10.45 19.97 -1.96
C GLY A 684 -10.40 21.51 -1.89
N ALA A 685 -10.84 22.20 -2.96
CA ALA A 685 -10.90 23.66 -2.97
C ALA A 685 -11.96 24.20 -2.00
N LEU A 686 -13.14 23.58 -1.96
CA LEU A 686 -14.20 23.95 -1.03
C LEU A 686 -13.83 23.63 0.42
N ALA A 687 -13.25 22.45 0.68
CA ALA A 687 -12.74 22.07 2.01
C ALA A 687 -11.66 23.04 2.49
N THR A 688 -10.76 23.48 1.59
CA THR A 688 -9.72 24.47 1.91
C THR A 688 -10.33 25.84 2.23
N ALA A 689 -11.34 26.29 1.48
CA ALA A 689 -12.01 27.55 1.78
C ALA A 689 -12.67 27.51 3.18
N ASP A 690 -13.36 26.42 3.52
CA ASP A 690 -13.96 26.20 4.85
C ASP A 690 -12.90 26.18 5.97
N ALA A 691 -11.76 25.55 5.72
CA ALA A 691 -10.63 25.51 6.64
C ALA A 691 -10.04 26.91 6.87
N ILE A 692 -9.78 27.68 5.81
CA ILE A 692 -9.29 29.06 5.91
C ILE A 692 -10.30 29.95 6.66
N LYS A 693 -11.59 29.79 6.40
CA LYS A 693 -12.65 30.48 7.15
C LYS A 693 -12.53 30.25 8.65
N SER A 694 -12.29 29.00 9.04
CA SER A 694 -12.17 28.59 10.44
C SER A 694 -10.87 29.09 11.09
N LEU A 695 -9.76 29.08 10.35
CA LEU A 695 -8.49 29.64 10.79
C LEU A 695 -8.54 31.15 11.03
N LYS A 696 -9.44 31.88 10.35
CA LYS A 696 -9.65 33.31 10.59
C LYS A 696 -10.46 33.61 11.85
N SER A 697 -11.42 32.75 12.17
CA SER A 697 -12.39 32.99 13.25
C SER A 697 -12.01 32.32 14.57
N SER A 698 -11.12 31.32 14.54
CA SER A 698 -10.87 30.42 15.67
C SER A 698 -9.39 30.18 15.89
N THR A 699 -9.00 30.03 17.16
CA THR A 699 -7.67 29.55 17.55
C THR A 699 -7.67 28.02 17.61
N LEU A 700 -6.68 27.38 16.97
CA LEU A 700 -6.49 25.93 17.06
C LEU A 700 -6.16 25.52 18.51
N LYS A 701 -6.86 24.50 19.03
CA LYS A 701 -6.59 23.91 20.34
C LYS A 701 -5.95 22.54 20.15
N MET A 702 -4.85 22.29 20.84
CA MET A 702 -4.22 20.96 20.89
C MET A 702 -4.83 20.18 22.04
N VAL A 703 -5.29 18.95 21.76
CA VAL A 703 -5.94 18.05 22.72
C VAL A 703 -5.22 16.70 22.64
N ALA A 704 -4.93 16.08 23.78
CA ALA A 704 -4.29 14.77 23.78
C ALA A 704 -5.28 13.71 23.28
N LEU A 705 -4.78 12.66 22.62
CA LEU A 705 -5.64 11.63 22.01
C LEU A 705 -6.57 10.98 23.05
N GLN A 706 -6.08 10.75 24.27
CA GLN A 706 -6.83 10.14 25.37
C GLN A 706 -8.05 10.96 25.77
N ASP A 707 -7.94 12.29 25.76
CA ASP A 707 -8.98 13.21 26.21
C ASP A 707 -10.21 13.19 25.28
N PHE A 708 -10.05 12.79 24.01
CA PHE A 708 -11.17 12.60 23.09
C PHE A 708 -12.07 11.42 23.48
N PHE A 709 -11.57 10.46 24.26
CA PHE A 709 -12.28 9.24 24.64
C PHE A 709 -12.68 9.20 26.13
N ASP A 710 -11.97 9.91 27.01
CA ASP A 710 -12.19 9.86 28.47
C ASP A 710 -13.46 10.59 28.95
N ILE A 711 -14.11 11.44 28.14
CA ILE A 711 -15.38 12.11 28.48
C ILE A 711 -16.52 11.10 28.81
N VAL A 712 -16.38 9.84 28.38
CA VAL A 712 -17.32 8.75 28.70
C VAL A 712 -17.25 8.32 30.17
N LYS A 713 -16.13 8.54 30.87
CA LYS A 713 -16.01 8.17 32.30
C LYS A 713 -16.73 9.16 33.22
N GLU A 714 -16.73 10.45 32.91
CA GLU A 714 -17.40 11.46 33.73
C GLU A 714 -18.93 11.32 33.72
N THR A 715 -19.54 10.91 32.60
CA THR A 715 -21.00 10.72 32.57
C THR A 715 -21.47 9.48 33.33
N LYS A 716 -20.62 8.46 33.49
CA LYS A 716 -20.86 7.32 34.40
C LYS A 716 -20.63 7.70 35.87
N SER A 717 -19.66 8.57 36.16
CA SER A 717 -19.42 9.10 37.51
C SER A 717 -20.59 9.97 37.99
N ILE A 718 -21.12 10.86 37.15
CA ILE A 718 -22.23 11.75 37.49
C ILE A 718 -23.54 10.96 37.74
N LYS A 719 -23.78 9.86 37.01
CA LYS A 719 -24.91 8.95 37.30
C LYS A 719 -24.77 8.20 38.62
N ASN A 720 -23.54 7.93 39.08
CA ASN A 720 -23.28 7.30 40.39
C ASN A 720 -23.30 8.29 41.56
N PHE A 721 -23.13 9.60 41.31
CA PHE A 721 -23.30 10.63 42.34
C PHE A 721 -24.77 11.06 42.54
N GLN A 722 -25.64 10.86 41.55
CA GLN A 722 -27.09 11.13 41.72
C GLN A 722 -27.86 9.98 42.41
N SER A 723 -27.24 8.82 42.66
CA SER A 723 -27.89 7.70 43.37
C SER A 723 -27.60 7.65 44.87
N THR A 724 -26.84 8.60 45.43
CA THR A 724 -26.42 8.59 46.85
C THR A 724 -27.01 9.72 47.71
N THR A 725 -28.00 10.48 47.21
CA THR A 725 -28.75 11.48 48.01
C THR A 725 -30.21 11.08 48.21
N SER A 726 -30.43 9.90 48.78
CA SER A 726 -31.69 9.53 49.44
C SER A 726 -31.44 8.56 50.59
N SER A 727 -30.87 9.07 51.67
CA SER A 727 -30.98 8.48 53.01
C SER A 727 -30.54 9.51 54.06
N PHE A 728 -31.50 9.87 54.92
CA PHE A 728 -31.53 10.86 55.99
C PHE A 728 -31.83 12.31 55.61
#